data_AF-A0A821NIF5-F1
#
_entry.id   AF-A0A821NIF5-F1
#
_cell.length_a   1.000
_cell.length_b   1.000
_cell.length_c   1.000
_cell.angle_alpha   90.00
_cell.angle_beta   90.00
_cell.angle_gamma   90.00
#
_symmetry.space_group_name_H-M   'P 1'
#
loop_
_entity.id
_entity.type
_entity.pdbx_description
1 polymer ?
#
loop_
_entity_poly.entity_id
_entity_poly.type
_entity_poly.pdbx_seq_one_letter_code
_entity_poly.pdbx_strand_id
1 'polypeptide(L)'
;MWLSMPDGIRLSATLAIPVSKHNDEKFPVLFEYKPYRKDDNFFNFDQPNIFYLARRGFIVAKVDIRGTGSSEGVLIEREYTTQELDDCEHVIEQLADYYCSNGRVGMYGLSWSGFNSLMMAILRRPTALKAIFAAHATDDLYKNDIHYPDGILHLDHYIVSIDQTNALPATPDYLMNEEWIKQRFTRRPWSDVYLEHQLDDDSFWRKHSIKYAYDNLTIPVYLIGGLYDPYKDVPINIYEHARQVSPKIKVVVGPFAHAMPENTNRNPGPGFDSMAEMVRWFNYWLNDKNKNNDILNEPDITLFIRTNLTAGNYRYESEWPIPRQRIRRMYMNKGRILTEQAISDTENECVNNNVDTLKYRPWIGFEGGLWLGGLTGDQRPFDEDCLVYQTDPIHETIEIVGFVNVSLQVSATAPLAHWIVRLEDVDIDGRVWIVTTGAINGAQRQTPPANLEPNRRYIIPLRLRFTTWTFFPGHRIRIAVSNAMFPTYWPSPFAMNTSLFLNSSTTFIDLPVIHSISSTSSPPPSFTQQQVPPDDILSESFSGGKPRIYRKHETNLSTTIIFERLTYELLPRNIFISTLLAWNITCSHSDPADVQWKGQAQQFYVYDMHGYASVNDIPMIDDDKGLYPNVDLSKRRHFEINVNLTVYSDQDYFYINFNRQLFRLNRITDELPLTFTFNSKKKRQFQ
;
A
#
# COMPACT_ATOMS: atom_id res chain seq x y z
N MET A 1 -25.33 -11.06 10.60
CA MET A 1 -26.36 -10.98 9.55
C MET A 1 -25.85 -11.74 8.34
N TRP A 2 -26.74 -12.42 7.60
CA TRP A 2 -26.40 -13.02 6.31
C TRP A 2 -26.95 -12.14 5.19
N LEU A 3 -26.10 -11.83 4.21
CA LEU A 3 -26.46 -11.10 2.99
C LEU A 3 -26.48 -12.12 1.85
N SER A 4 -27.62 -12.27 1.17
CA SER A 4 -27.82 -13.32 0.17
C SER A 4 -27.47 -12.81 -1.22
N MET A 5 -26.62 -13.52 -1.94
CA MET A 5 -26.26 -13.23 -3.32
C MET A 5 -27.22 -13.95 -4.28
N PRO A 6 -27.37 -13.52 -5.55
CA PRO A 6 -28.30 -14.14 -6.50
C PRO A 6 -28.04 -15.63 -6.77
N ASP A 7 -26.80 -16.08 -6.60
CA ASP A 7 -26.39 -17.47 -6.77
C ASP A 7 -26.60 -18.33 -5.50
N GLY A 8 -27.24 -17.78 -4.48
CA GLY A 8 -27.58 -18.47 -3.23
C GLY A 8 -26.46 -18.50 -2.18
N ILE A 9 -25.26 -18.00 -2.50
CA ILE A 9 -24.18 -17.83 -1.52
C ILE A 9 -24.51 -16.71 -0.55
N ARG A 10 -24.16 -16.89 0.73
CA ARG A 10 -24.37 -15.87 1.75
C ARG A 10 -23.05 -15.27 2.22
N LEU A 11 -23.00 -13.95 2.26
CA LEU A 11 -21.90 -13.19 2.84
C LEU A 11 -22.20 -12.87 4.31
N SER A 12 -21.20 -13.04 5.16
CA SER A 12 -21.29 -12.75 6.58
C SER A 12 -21.07 -11.26 6.82
N ALA A 13 -22.00 -10.65 7.56
CA ALA A 13 -21.92 -9.26 7.98
C ALA A 13 -22.06 -9.12 9.50
N THR A 14 -21.18 -8.35 10.13
CA THR A 14 -21.29 -7.93 11.54
C THR A 14 -21.79 -6.50 11.56
N LEU A 15 -22.90 -6.25 12.26
CA LEU A 15 -23.53 -4.93 12.33
C LEU A 15 -23.44 -4.38 13.76
N ALA A 16 -23.04 -3.12 13.88
CA ALA A 16 -23.35 -2.30 15.06
C ALA A 16 -24.50 -1.35 14.69
N ILE A 17 -25.57 -1.44 15.46
CA ILE A 17 -26.83 -0.73 15.21
C ILE A 17 -27.05 0.25 16.36
N PRO A 18 -27.32 1.54 16.10
CA PRO A 18 -27.68 2.49 17.14
C PRO A 18 -28.93 2.03 17.89
N VAL A 19 -28.94 2.18 19.22
CA VAL A 19 -30.16 1.96 20.01
C VAL A 19 -31.12 3.11 19.69
N SER A 20 -32.24 2.78 19.06
CA SER A 20 -33.24 3.76 18.68
C SER A 20 -33.93 4.37 19.90
N LYS A 21 -34.22 5.67 19.84
CA LYS A 21 -35.03 6.37 20.85
C LYS A 21 -36.53 6.18 20.64
N HIS A 22 -36.97 5.88 19.41
CA HIS A 22 -38.37 5.72 19.01
C HIS A 22 -38.51 4.70 17.88
N ASN A 23 -39.57 3.87 17.88
CA ASN A 23 -39.71 2.70 16.99
C ASN A 23 -39.50 2.94 15.48
N ASP A 24 -39.72 4.15 14.97
CA ASP A 24 -39.64 4.48 13.53
C ASP A 24 -38.32 5.15 13.11
N GLU A 25 -37.34 5.25 14.01
CA GLU A 25 -36.07 5.90 13.68
C GLU A 25 -35.28 5.09 12.62
N LYS A 26 -34.89 5.79 11.55
CA LYS A 26 -34.05 5.25 10.48
C LYS A 26 -32.68 5.90 10.51
N PHE A 27 -31.65 5.10 10.24
CA PHE A 27 -30.26 5.51 10.29
C PHE A 27 -29.58 5.31 8.92
N PRO A 28 -28.64 6.18 8.54
CA PRO A 28 -27.74 5.89 7.42
C PRO A 28 -26.87 4.67 7.70
N VAL A 29 -26.43 3.98 6.64
CA VAL A 29 -25.54 2.82 6.74
C VAL A 29 -24.15 3.17 6.26
N LEU A 30 -23.13 2.79 7.03
CA LEU A 30 -21.73 2.77 6.62
C LEU A 30 -21.26 1.33 6.57
N PHE A 31 -20.48 0.96 5.56
CA PHE A 31 -19.86 -0.36 5.57
C PHE A 31 -18.46 -0.41 4.97
N GLU A 32 -17.72 -1.43 5.38
CA GLU A 32 -16.42 -1.81 4.83
C GLU A 32 -16.49 -3.26 4.34
N TYR A 33 -15.88 -3.52 3.18
CA TYR A 33 -15.90 -4.79 2.46
C TYR A 33 -14.46 -5.23 2.13
N LYS A 34 -13.97 -6.31 2.76
CA LYS A 34 -12.56 -6.76 2.64
C LYS A 34 -12.37 -8.24 3.00
N PRO A 35 -11.27 -8.90 2.57
CA PRO A 35 -11.00 -10.31 2.84
C PRO A 35 -10.34 -10.59 4.20
N TYR A 36 -10.25 -9.60 5.09
CA TYR A 36 -9.36 -9.65 6.25
C TYR A 36 -9.97 -10.20 7.53
N ARG A 37 -11.06 -10.97 7.43
CA ARG A 37 -11.67 -11.70 8.54
C ARG A 37 -12.08 -10.80 9.72
N LYS A 38 -13.24 -10.15 9.58
CA LYS A 38 -13.76 -9.16 10.53
C LYS A 38 -14.00 -9.66 11.96
N ASP A 39 -14.20 -10.97 12.13
CA ASP A 39 -14.59 -11.58 13.40
C ASP A 39 -13.39 -12.21 14.15
N ASP A 40 -12.18 -12.17 13.58
CA ASP A 40 -10.96 -12.60 14.26
C ASP A 40 -9.76 -11.66 14.03
N ASN A 41 -8.95 -11.86 12.97
CA ASN A 41 -7.66 -11.20 12.76
C ASN A 41 -7.72 -9.67 12.83
N PHE A 42 -8.81 -9.07 12.37
CA PHE A 42 -8.99 -7.61 12.39
C PHE A 42 -10.01 -7.13 13.42
N PHE A 43 -10.57 -8.02 14.24
CA PHE A 43 -11.64 -7.69 15.17
C PHE A 43 -11.23 -6.57 16.13
N ASN A 44 -10.06 -6.70 16.79
CA ASN A 44 -9.58 -5.71 17.77
C ASN A 44 -9.31 -4.34 17.15
N PHE A 45 -8.80 -4.32 15.91
CA PHE A 45 -8.51 -3.08 15.18
C PHE A 45 -9.79 -2.39 14.72
N ASP A 46 -10.81 -3.16 14.32
CA ASP A 46 -12.04 -2.62 13.74
C ASP A 46 -13.09 -2.25 14.80
N GLN A 47 -13.16 -2.99 15.91
CA GLN A 47 -14.23 -2.87 16.90
C GLN A 47 -14.40 -1.45 17.48
N PRO A 48 -13.34 -0.77 17.98
CA PRO A 48 -13.50 0.57 18.57
C PRO A 48 -14.09 1.57 17.56
N ASN A 49 -13.63 1.49 16.31
CA ASN A 49 -14.07 2.36 15.22
C ASN A 49 -15.53 2.10 14.82
N ILE A 50 -15.96 0.83 14.79
CA ILE A 50 -17.35 0.46 14.51
C ILE A 50 -18.30 1.06 15.57
N PHE A 51 -17.97 0.93 16.85
CA PHE A 51 -18.84 1.46 17.91
C PHE A 51 -18.82 2.98 17.99
N TYR A 52 -17.67 3.61 17.74
CA TYR A 52 -17.56 5.05 17.66
C TYR A 52 -18.53 5.65 16.63
N LEU A 53 -18.62 5.05 15.44
CA LEU A 53 -19.54 5.46 14.38
C LEU A 53 -20.99 5.12 14.74
N ALA A 54 -21.24 3.93 15.31
CA ALA A 54 -22.60 3.53 15.70
C ALA A 54 -23.22 4.47 16.75
N ARG A 55 -22.45 4.89 17.76
CA ARG A 55 -22.90 5.87 18.76
C ARG A 55 -23.26 7.23 18.17
N ARG A 56 -22.80 7.53 16.95
CA ARG A 56 -23.07 8.79 16.22
C ARG A 56 -24.22 8.65 15.21
N GLY A 57 -24.97 7.56 15.28
CA GLY A 57 -26.22 7.38 14.55
C GLY A 57 -26.04 6.75 13.16
N PHE A 58 -24.99 5.97 12.96
CA PHE A 58 -24.81 5.15 11.76
C PHE A 58 -25.05 3.68 12.07
N ILE A 59 -25.76 2.96 11.20
CA ILE A 59 -25.61 1.50 11.17
C ILE A 59 -24.24 1.23 10.55
N VAL A 60 -23.40 0.47 11.22
CA VAL A 60 -22.05 0.17 10.71
C VAL A 60 -21.95 -1.31 10.44
N ALA A 61 -21.64 -1.69 9.21
CA ALA A 61 -21.46 -3.07 8.80
C ALA A 61 -20.01 -3.36 8.41
N LYS A 62 -19.46 -4.46 8.89
CA LYS A 62 -18.26 -5.09 8.31
C LYS A 62 -18.69 -6.33 7.58
N VAL A 63 -18.21 -6.51 6.36
CA VAL A 63 -18.62 -7.62 5.49
C VAL A 63 -17.38 -8.34 4.99
N ASP A 64 -17.31 -9.65 5.26
CA ASP A 64 -16.27 -10.49 4.67
C ASP A 64 -16.64 -10.78 3.21
N ILE A 65 -15.69 -10.63 2.30
CA ILE A 65 -15.94 -10.94 0.89
C ILE A 65 -16.17 -12.44 0.69
N ARG A 66 -16.76 -12.82 -0.45
CA ARG A 66 -17.02 -14.22 -0.81
C ARG A 66 -15.80 -15.11 -0.58
N GLY A 67 -16.03 -16.22 0.12
CA GLY A 67 -14.99 -17.21 0.40
C GLY A 67 -13.89 -16.75 1.36
N THR A 68 -14.13 -15.72 2.17
CA THR A 68 -13.20 -15.25 3.20
C THR A 68 -13.90 -15.12 4.55
N GLY A 69 -13.13 -15.10 5.63
CA GLY A 69 -13.68 -15.00 7.00
C GLY A 69 -14.82 -15.98 7.24
N SER A 70 -15.99 -15.46 7.59
CA SER A 70 -17.20 -16.27 7.81
C SER A 70 -18.17 -16.28 6.63
N SER A 71 -17.81 -15.69 5.49
CA SER A 71 -18.62 -15.74 4.27
C SER A 71 -18.54 -17.10 3.58
N GLU A 72 -19.67 -17.53 3.02
CA GLU A 72 -19.76 -18.75 2.23
C GLU A 72 -19.05 -18.62 0.88
N GLY A 73 -18.96 -19.74 0.17
CA GLY A 73 -18.43 -19.80 -1.17
C GLY A 73 -16.91 -19.94 -1.26
N VAL A 74 -16.44 -19.88 -2.50
CA VAL A 74 -15.05 -20.13 -2.88
C VAL A 74 -14.28 -18.82 -2.85
N LEU A 75 -13.01 -18.88 -2.40
CA LEU A 75 -12.09 -17.73 -2.44
C LEU A 75 -11.98 -17.24 -3.89
N ILE A 76 -12.18 -15.93 -4.09
CA ILE A 76 -12.03 -15.31 -5.40
C ILE A 76 -10.62 -15.52 -5.97
N GLU A 77 -10.53 -15.56 -7.30
CA GLU A 77 -9.30 -15.98 -8.00
C GLU A 77 -8.14 -14.98 -7.88
N ARG A 78 -8.44 -13.71 -7.56
CA ARG A 78 -7.50 -12.61 -7.34
C ARG A 78 -8.21 -11.43 -6.69
N GLU A 79 -7.48 -10.34 -6.49
CA GLU A 79 -7.99 -9.07 -5.98
C GLU A 79 -8.94 -8.37 -6.97
N TYR A 80 -10.02 -7.78 -6.45
CA TYR A 80 -10.95 -6.90 -7.17
C TYR A 80 -11.53 -7.52 -8.45
N THR A 81 -12.00 -8.76 -8.33
CA THR A 81 -12.64 -9.46 -9.45
C THR A 81 -14.00 -8.85 -9.80
N THR A 82 -14.50 -9.15 -11.00
CA THR A 82 -15.87 -8.75 -11.39
C THR A 82 -16.89 -9.33 -10.39
N GLN A 83 -16.70 -10.58 -9.94
CA GLN A 83 -17.56 -11.21 -8.94
C GLN A 83 -17.56 -10.46 -7.59
N GLU A 84 -16.40 -9.99 -7.13
CA GLU A 84 -16.31 -9.19 -5.89
C GLU A 84 -17.11 -7.89 -6.00
N LEU A 85 -17.02 -7.21 -7.14
CA LEU A 85 -17.76 -5.97 -7.38
C LEU A 85 -19.28 -6.22 -7.53
N ASP A 86 -19.67 -7.28 -8.23
CA ASP A 86 -21.08 -7.67 -8.40
C ASP A 86 -21.72 -8.04 -7.05
N ASP A 87 -21.01 -8.80 -6.22
CA ASP A 87 -21.44 -9.11 -4.85
C ASP A 87 -21.58 -7.83 -4.01
N CYS A 88 -20.66 -6.88 -4.16
CA CYS A 88 -20.70 -5.61 -3.43
C CYS A 88 -21.94 -4.77 -3.79
N GLU A 89 -22.38 -4.76 -5.05
CA GLU A 89 -23.64 -4.11 -5.46
C GLU A 89 -24.84 -4.67 -4.69
N HIS A 90 -24.94 -5.99 -4.58
CA HIS A 90 -26.01 -6.65 -3.82
C HIS A 90 -25.91 -6.47 -2.31
N VAL A 91 -24.69 -6.35 -1.77
CA VAL A 91 -24.48 -5.95 -0.37
C VAL A 91 -25.04 -4.55 -0.13
N ILE A 92 -24.76 -3.60 -1.02
CA ILE A 92 -25.25 -2.21 -0.93
C ILE A 92 -26.78 -2.16 -0.95
N GLU A 93 -27.42 -2.90 -1.86
CA GLU A 93 -28.88 -2.98 -1.96
C GLU A 93 -29.51 -3.52 -0.66
N GLN A 94 -29.00 -4.64 -0.15
CA GLN A 94 -29.55 -5.26 1.06
C GLN A 94 -29.32 -4.42 2.32
N LEU A 95 -28.19 -3.71 2.41
CA LEU A 95 -27.93 -2.77 3.50
C LEU A 95 -28.83 -1.54 3.40
N ALA A 96 -29.10 -1.04 2.20
CA ALA A 96 -30.04 0.07 1.98
C ALA A 96 -31.46 -0.32 2.42
N ASP A 97 -31.88 -1.56 2.17
CA ASP A 97 -33.21 -2.08 2.52
C ASP A 97 -33.31 -2.63 3.96
N TYR A 98 -32.24 -2.57 4.76
CA TYR A 98 -32.27 -3.05 6.13
C TYR A 98 -33.35 -2.35 6.97
N TYR A 99 -34.02 -3.05 7.88
CA TYR A 99 -35.28 -2.60 8.47
C TYR A 99 -35.23 -1.23 9.19
N CYS A 100 -34.06 -0.82 9.69
CA CYS A 100 -33.85 0.49 10.30
C CYS A 100 -32.90 1.41 9.50
N SER A 101 -32.63 1.07 8.24
CA SER A 101 -31.89 1.91 7.29
C SER A 101 -32.77 3.03 6.73
N ASN A 102 -32.15 4.19 6.44
CA ASN A 102 -32.79 5.28 5.71
C ASN A 102 -32.61 5.18 4.18
N GLY A 103 -32.08 4.05 3.68
CA GLY A 103 -31.83 3.80 2.26
C GLY A 103 -30.56 4.44 1.69
N ARG A 104 -29.77 5.16 2.52
CA ARG A 104 -28.51 5.79 2.09
C ARG A 104 -27.31 5.09 2.68
N VAL A 105 -26.43 4.64 1.80
CA VAL A 105 -25.25 3.85 2.14
C VAL A 105 -23.99 4.66 1.84
N GLY A 106 -22.99 4.53 2.70
CA GLY A 106 -21.64 5.02 2.51
C GLY A 106 -20.64 3.87 2.62
N MET A 107 -19.59 3.92 1.83
CA MET A 107 -18.46 3.00 1.95
C MET A 107 -17.25 3.71 2.52
N TYR A 108 -16.50 3.01 3.35
CA TYR A 108 -15.25 3.53 3.87
C TYR A 108 -14.20 2.43 3.95
N GLY A 109 -12.93 2.82 4.00
CA GLY A 109 -11.88 1.86 4.33
C GLY A 109 -10.47 2.22 3.92
N LEU A 110 -9.55 1.37 4.36
CA LEU A 110 -8.11 1.44 4.11
C LEU A 110 -7.71 0.38 3.08
N SER A 111 -6.73 0.70 2.22
CA SER A 111 -6.12 -0.29 1.31
C SER A 111 -7.22 -0.98 0.51
N TRP A 112 -7.33 -2.31 0.52
CA TRP A 112 -8.38 -3.08 -0.16
C TRP A 112 -9.77 -2.43 -0.17
N SER A 113 -10.29 -2.10 1.00
CA SER A 113 -11.63 -1.52 1.12
C SER A 113 -11.70 -0.08 0.59
N GLY A 114 -10.60 0.67 0.61
CA GLY A 114 -10.48 1.96 -0.08
C GLY A 114 -10.50 1.80 -1.60
N PHE A 115 -9.77 0.81 -2.15
CA PHE A 115 -9.75 0.50 -3.59
C PHE A 115 -11.16 0.08 -4.04
N ASN A 116 -11.74 -0.88 -3.32
CA ASN A 116 -13.08 -1.40 -3.58
C ASN A 116 -14.12 -0.27 -3.53
N SER A 117 -14.07 0.62 -2.53
CA SER A 117 -14.96 1.79 -2.44
C SER A 117 -14.84 2.70 -3.65
N LEU A 118 -13.62 2.98 -4.14
CA LEU A 118 -13.41 3.79 -5.34
C LEU A 118 -13.94 3.11 -6.59
N MET A 119 -13.72 1.80 -6.74
CA MET A 119 -14.27 1.02 -7.85
C MET A 119 -15.80 1.02 -7.83
N MET A 120 -16.42 0.91 -6.65
CA MET A 120 -17.87 1.05 -6.51
C MET A 120 -18.35 2.45 -6.87
N ALA A 121 -17.62 3.50 -6.45
CA ALA A 121 -17.99 4.88 -6.73
C ALA A 121 -17.82 5.30 -8.19
N ILE A 122 -16.84 4.72 -8.90
CA ILE A 122 -16.47 5.13 -10.27
C ILE A 122 -17.01 4.16 -11.32
N LEU A 123 -16.89 2.85 -11.11
CA LEU A 123 -17.23 1.84 -12.11
C LEU A 123 -18.69 1.38 -12.03
N ARG A 124 -19.21 1.17 -10.81
CA ARG A 124 -20.54 0.56 -10.57
C ARG A 124 -21.64 1.57 -10.32
N ARG A 125 -21.38 2.57 -9.47
CA ARG A 125 -22.29 3.67 -9.11
C ARG A 125 -23.69 3.20 -8.66
N PRO A 126 -23.79 2.25 -7.70
CA PRO A 126 -25.07 1.76 -7.24
C PRO A 126 -25.90 2.89 -6.62
N THR A 127 -27.20 2.91 -6.89
CA THR A 127 -28.06 4.06 -6.56
C THR A 127 -28.07 4.40 -5.07
N ALA A 128 -27.96 3.41 -4.18
CA ALA A 128 -27.98 3.64 -2.74
C ALA A 128 -26.65 4.20 -2.17
N LEU A 129 -25.53 4.12 -2.91
CA LEU A 129 -24.23 4.64 -2.48
C LEU A 129 -24.18 6.16 -2.66
N LYS A 130 -24.08 6.90 -1.55
CA LYS A 130 -24.22 8.37 -1.54
C LYS A 130 -22.92 9.12 -1.25
N ALA A 131 -21.92 8.47 -0.68
CA ALA A 131 -20.58 9.03 -0.49
C ALA A 131 -19.60 7.90 -0.14
N ILE A 132 -18.31 8.13 -0.38
CA ILE A 132 -17.25 7.23 0.10
C ILE A 132 -16.16 7.97 0.88
N PHE A 133 -15.40 7.24 1.69
CA PHE A 133 -14.21 7.69 2.39
C PHE A 133 -13.08 6.66 2.21
N ALA A 134 -12.15 6.93 1.31
CA ALA A 134 -11.11 5.97 0.91
C ALA A 134 -9.72 6.45 1.35
N ALA A 135 -9.00 5.59 2.06
CA ALA A 135 -7.64 5.86 2.54
C ALA A 135 -6.63 4.90 1.89
N HIS A 136 -5.49 5.46 1.45
CA HIS A 136 -4.34 4.70 0.94
C HIS A 136 -4.75 3.69 -0.14
N ALA A 137 -5.47 4.19 -1.15
CA ALA A 137 -6.06 3.38 -2.21
C ALA A 137 -5.43 3.67 -3.57
N THR A 138 -5.36 2.67 -4.47
CA THR A 138 -4.83 2.89 -5.83
C THR A 138 -5.87 3.34 -6.84
N ASP A 139 -5.41 4.03 -7.88
CA ASP A 139 -6.13 4.28 -9.12
C ASP A 139 -5.70 3.39 -10.30
N ASP A 140 -4.58 2.67 -10.15
CA ASP A 140 -3.99 1.82 -11.16
C ASP A 140 -3.41 0.54 -10.58
N LEU A 141 -4.08 -0.59 -10.86
CA LEU A 141 -3.72 -1.92 -10.37
C LEU A 141 -2.37 -2.45 -10.91
N TYR A 142 -1.77 -1.79 -11.90
CA TYR A 142 -0.45 -2.18 -12.41
C TYR A 142 0.67 -1.26 -11.89
N LYS A 143 0.79 -0.01 -12.41
CA LYS A 143 1.95 0.86 -12.10
C LYS A 143 1.88 1.54 -10.73
N ASN A 144 0.70 1.57 -10.12
CA ASN A 144 0.47 2.24 -8.84
C ASN A 144 0.00 1.25 -7.78
N ASP A 145 0.34 -0.03 -7.92
CA ASP A 145 0.00 -1.06 -6.96
C ASP A 145 1.18 -1.97 -6.64
N ILE A 146 1.06 -2.77 -5.59
CA ILE A 146 2.13 -3.55 -4.98
C ILE A 146 2.69 -4.66 -5.87
N HIS A 147 2.05 -5.02 -6.98
CA HIS A 147 2.53 -6.11 -7.83
C HIS A 147 3.59 -5.67 -8.84
N TYR A 148 3.34 -4.56 -9.53
CA TYR A 148 4.23 -4.03 -10.58
C TYR A 148 4.41 -2.51 -10.46
N PRO A 149 4.76 -1.98 -9.27
CA PRO A 149 4.89 -0.55 -9.12
C PRO A 149 5.94 -0.03 -10.11
N ASP A 150 5.60 1.08 -10.79
CA ASP A 150 6.43 1.66 -11.85
C ASP A 150 6.74 0.71 -13.04
N GLY A 151 5.97 -0.37 -13.19
CA GLY A 151 6.15 -1.41 -14.20
C GLY A 151 7.28 -2.40 -13.88
N ILE A 152 7.64 -2.56 -12.60
CA ILE A 152 8.68 -3.48 -12.13
C ILE A 152 8.11 -4.38 -11.04
N LEU A 153 8.34 -5.69 -11.13
CA LEU A 153 7.82 -6.67 -10.16
C LEU A 153 8.28 -6.34 -8.74
N HIS A 154 7.35 -6.45 -7.78
CA HIS A 154 7.61 -6.36 -6.34
C HIS A 154 7.01 -7.58 -5.62
N LEU A 155 7.74 -8.10 -4.63
CA LEU A 155 7.29 -9.18 -3.74
C LEU A 155 7.67 -8.83 -2.30
N ASP A 156 6.72 -8.97 -1.38
CA ASP A 156 6.94 -8.69 0.04
C ASP A 156 6.15 -9.65 0.95
N HIS A 157 6.10 -9.37 2.25
CA HIS A 157 5.35 -10.18 3.20
C HIS A 157 3.82 -10.26 2.97
N TYR A 158 3.21 -9.29 2.27
CA TYR A 158 1.76 -9.32 2.01
C TYR A 158 1.38 -10.56 1.20
N ILE A 159 2.19 -10.89 0.20
CA ILE A 159 1.85 -11.96 -0.75
C ILE A 159 1.70 -13.33 -0.10
N VAL A 160 2.47 -13.61 0.97
CA VAL A 160 2.35 -14.87 1.73
C VAL A 160 1.32 -14.77 2.85
N SER A 161 1.15 -13.59 3.45
CA SER A 161 0.23 -13.40 4.58
C SER A 161 -1.24 -13.45 4.16
N ILE A 162 -1.58 -13.00 2.95
CA ILE A 162 -2.95 -13.04 2.44
C ILE A 162 -3.38 -14.47 2.09
N ASP A 163 -2.48 -15.25 1.47
CA ASP A 163 -2.70 -16.68 1.19
C ASP A 163 -2.89 -17.48 2.48
N GLN A 164 -2.11 -17.16 3.52
CA GLN A 164 -2.24 -17.74 4.86
C GLN A 164 -3.58 -17.38 5.50
N THR A 165 -3.93 -16.10 5.52
CA THR A 165 -5.17 -15.60 6.14
C THR A 165 -6.41 -16.21 5.50
N ASN A 166 -6.41 -16.34 4.17
CA ASN A 166 -7.52 -16.93 3.44
C ASN A 166 -7.58 -18.47 3.52
N ALA A 167 -6.56 -19.13 4.07
CA ALA A 167 -6.59 -20.57 4.32
C ALA A 167 -7.43 -20.96 5.54
N LEU A 168 -7.74 -20.01 6.41
CA LEU A 168 -8.34 -20.26 7.71
C LEU A 168 -9.82 -20.68 7.62
N PRO A 169 -10.30 -21.58 8.51
CA PRO A 169 -11.70 -21.94 8.57
C PRO A 169 -12.56 -20.79 9.11
N ALA A 170 -13.87 -20.85 8.86
CA ALA A 170 -14.80 -19.81 9.30
C ALA A 170 -14.93 -19.77 10.83
N THR A 171 -14.94 -18.56 11.40
CA THR A 171 -15.21 -18.29 12.82
C THR A 171 -16.74 -18.28 13.08
N PRO A 172 -17.23 -18.62 14.30
CA PRO A 172 -16.49 -18.96 15.52
C PRO A 172 -16.14 -20.44 15.69
N ASP A 173 -16.71 -21.32 14.88
CA ASP A 173 -16.61 -22.76 15.13
C ASP A 173 -15.33 -23.39 14.57
N TYR A 174 -14.63 -22.69 13.67
CA TYR A 174 -13.41 -23.14 12.99
C TYR A 174 -13.56 -24.56 12.42
N LEU A 175 -14.70 -24.82 11.77
CA LEU A 175 -15.02 -26.13 11.21
C LEU A 175 -14.07 -26.50 10.07
N MET A 176 -13.36 -27.62 10.24
CA MET A 176 -12.38 -28.14 9.29
C MET A 176 -12.90 -29.42 8.61
N ASN A 177 -13.93 -29.27 7.77
CA ASN A 177 -14.50 -30.37 7.00
C ASN A 177 -13.84 -30.51 5.61
N GLU A 178 -14.16 -31.58 4.88
CA GLU A 178 -13.59 -31.84 3.55
C GLU A 178 -13.87 -30.71 2.55
N GLU A 179 -15.06 -30.12 2.61
CA GLU A 179 -15.43 -29.02 1.72
C GLU A 179 -14.59 -27.78 1.99
N TRP A 180 -14.34 -27.42 3.25
CA TRP A 180 -13.41 -26.35 3.61
C TRP A 180 -11.99 -26.65 3.13
N ILE A 181 -11.47 -27.87 3.34
CA ILE A 181 -10.14 -28.27 2.85
C ILE A 181 -10.08 -28.06 1.33
N LYS A 182 -11.07 -28.55 0.59
CA LYS A 182 -11.15 -28.39 -0.86
C LYS A 182 -11.24 -26.91 -1.26
N GLN A 183 -12.06 -26.12 -0.58
CA GLN A 183 -12.26 -24.71 -0.94
C GLN A 183 -11.05 -23.83 -0.63
N ARG A 184 -10.30 -24.13 0.44
CA ARG A 184 -9.19 -23.29 0.91
C ARG A 184 -7.82 -23.83 0.51
N PHE A 185 -7.59 -25.15 0.49
CA PHE A 185 -6.24 -25.71 0.28
C PHE A 185 -5.92 -26.05 -1.17
N THR A 186 -6.90 -26.24 -2.06
CA THR A 186 -6.61 -26.58 -3.46
C THR A 186 -6.58 -25.35 -4.38
N ARG A 187 -6.47 -24.15 -3.80
CA ARG A 187 -6.50 -22.91 -4.58
C ARG A 187 -5.10 -22.57 -5.06
N ARG A 188 -5.06 -22.12 -6.30
CA ARG A 188 -3.88 -21.52 -6.91
C ARG A 188 -3.52 -20.26 -6.10
N PRO A 189 -2.25 -20.07 -5.71
CA PRO A 189 -1.84 -18.86 -5.01
C PRO A 189 -1.94 -17.65 -5.94
N TRP A 190 -2.34 -16.49 -5.42
CA TRP A 190 -2.53 -15.28 -6.24
C TRP A 190 -1.23 -14.80 -6.89
N SER A 191 -0.08 -15.03 -6.25
CA SER A 191 1.25 -14.77 -6.82
C SER A 191 1.46 -15.39 -8.19
N ASP A 192 0.91 -16.58 -8.42
CA ASP A 192 1.03 -17.29 -9.69
C ASP A 192 0.23 -16.60 -10.80
N VAL A 193 -0.89 -15.96 -10.46
CA VAL A 193 -1.72 -15.18 -11.39
C VAL A 193 -0.98 -13.90 -11.78
N TYR A 194 -0.45 -13.16 -10.81
CA TYR A 194 0.27 -11.91 -11.11
C TYR A 194 1.52 -12.13 -11.95
N LEU A 195 2.26 -13.20 -11.70
CA LEU A 195 3.43 -13.56 -12.52
C LEU A 195 3.07 -14.05 -13.93
N GLU A 196 1.81 -14.35 -14.24
CA GLU A 196 1.35 -14.55 -15.63
C GLU A 196 1.08 -13.23 -16.36
N HIS A 197 0.67 -12.19 -15.62
CA HIS A 197 0.22 -10.91 -16.13
C HIS A 197 1.27 -9.82 -15.90
N GLN A 198 2.47 -10.01 -16.44
CA GLN A 198 3.58 -9.08 -16.26
C GLN A 198 3.48 -7.79 -17.11
N LEU A 199 2.50 -7.67 -18.01
CA LEU A 199 2.33 -6.54 -18.93
C LEU A 199 1.12 -5.68 -18.53
N ASP A 200 1.21 -4.36 -18.74
CA ASP A 200 0.07 -3.44 -18.62
C ASP A 200 -0.96 -3.66 -19.74
N ASP A 201 -1.86 -4.64 -19.55
CA ASP A 201 -2.84 -5.06 -20.55
C ASP A 201 -4.30 -4.69 -20.22
N ASP A 202 -5.11 -4.54 -21.28
CA ASP A 202 -6.51 -4.11 -21.19
C ASP A 202 -7.41 -5.15 -20.50
N SER A 203 -7.07 -6.43 -20.60
CA SER A 203 -7.93 -7.54 -20.18
C SER A 203 -7.87 -7.85 -18.69
N PHE A 204 -6.70 -7.61 -18.08
CA PHE A 204 -6.41 -8.03 -16.71
C PHE A 204 -6.29 -6.85 -15.74
N TRP A 205 -5.33 -5.95 -15.98
CA TRP A 205 -5.06 -4.82 -15.08
C TRP A 205 -6.01 -3.67 -15.32
N ARG A 206 -6.07 -3.19 -16.57
CA ARG A 206 -6.78 -1.94 -16.88
C ARG A 206 -8.29 -2.07 -16.72
N LYS A 207 -8.83 -3.29 -16.84
CA LYS A 207 -10.26 -3.59 -16.69
C LYS A 207 -10.88 -2.97 -15.42
N HIS A 208 -10.16 -2.98 -14.29
CA HIS A 208 -10.64 -2.42 -13.03
C HIS A 208 -9.78 -1.28 -12.49
N SER A 209 -8.72 -0.85 -13.21
CA SER A 209 -8.00 0.39 -12.89
C SER A 209 -8.90 1.61 -13.15
N ILE A 210 -9.29 2.30 -12.09
CA ILE A 210 -10.21 3.45 -12.15
C ILE A 210 -9.63 4.67 -12.87
N LYS A 211 -8.30 4.75 -13.07
CA LYS A 211 -7.68 5.87 -13.81
C LYS A 211 -8.19 6.05 -15.24
N TYR A 212 -8.75 4.99 -15.84
CA TYR A 212 -9.34 5.03 -17.18
C TYR A 212 -10.82 5.44 -17.18
N ALA A 213 -11.38 5.78 -16.01
CA ALA A 213 -12.81 5.99 -15.83
C ALA A 213 -13.14 7.18 -14.92
N TYR A 214 -12.20 8.12 -14.68
CA TYR A 214 -12.41 9.25 -13.77
C TYR A 214 -13.64 10.11 -14.10
N ASP A 215 -13.98 10.23 -15.39
CA ASP A 215 -15.17 10.98 -15.86
C ASP A 215 -16.50 10.41 -15.32
N ASN A 216 -16.49 9.20 -14.78
CA ASN A 216 -17.64 8.55 -14.19
C ASN A 216 -17.85 8.86 -12.70
N LEU A 217 -16.96 9.61 -12.04
CA LEU A 217 -17.07 9.84 -10.61
C LEU A 217 -18.24 10.78 -10.27
N THR A 218 -19.44 10.23 -10.11
CA THR A 218 -20.65 10.98 -9.76
C THR A 218 -21.02 10.90 -8.27
N ILE A 219 -20.22 10.17 -7.49
CA ILE A 219 -20.41 9.98 -6.05
C ILE A 219 -19.38 10.84 -5.30
N PRO A 220 -19.77 11.61 -4.27
CA PRO A 220 -18.83 12.37 -3.45
C PRO A 220 -17.76 11.47 -2.82
N VAL A 221 -16.50 11.91 -2.85
CA VAL A 221 -15.38 11.15 -2.28
C VAL A 221 -14.57 11.98 -1.29
N TYR A 222 -14.17 11.36 -0.18
CA TYR A 222 -13.14 11.85 0.72
C TYR A 222 -11.93 10.93 0.62
N LEU A 223 -10.77 11.48 0.30
CA LEU A 223 -9.54 10.74 -0.04
C LEU A 223 -8.44 11.06 0.98
N ILE A 224 -7.85 10.02 1.56
CA ILE A 224 -6.66 10.14 2.41
C ILE A 224 -5.46 9.54 1.70
N GLY A 225 -4.39 10.33 1.60
CA GLY A 225 -3.05 9.89 1.20
C GLY A 225 -2.02 10.05 2.31
N GLY A 226 -0.96 9.26 2.27
CA GLY A 226 0.15 9.32 3.22
C GLY A 226 1.47 9.60 2.53
N LEU A 227 2.26 10.57 2.98
CA LEU A 227 3.56 10.86 2.38
C LEU A 227 4.56 9.69 2.51
N TYR A 228 4.31 8.76 3.44
CA TYR A 228 5.05 7.53 3.68
C TYR A 228 4.29 6.26 3.22
N ASP A 229 3.47 6.42 2.19
CA ASP A 229 2.63 5.40 1.57
C ASP A 229 2.89 5.37 0.05
N PRO A 230 2.82 4.21 -0.65
CA PRO A 230 3.00 4.08 -2.09
C PRO A 230 1.86 4.73 -2.86
N TYR A 231 0.65 4.74 -2.30
CA TYR A 231 -0.56 5.20 -2.98
C TYR A 231 -0.78 6.71 -2.87
N LYS A 232 0.26 7.45 -2.46
CA LYS A 232 0.20 8.90 -2.18
C LYS A 232 -0.13 9.78 -3.37
N ASP A 233 0.04 9.28 -4.58
CA ASP A 233 -0.28 9.98 -5.82
C ASP A 233 -1.79 10.12 -6.04
N VAL A 234 -2.54 9.14 -5.54
CA VAL A 234 -3.91 8.84 -5.98
C VAL A 234 -4.92 9.91 -5.58
N PRO A 235 -4.90 10.46 -4.35
CA PRO A 235 -5.83 11.53 -3.99
C PRO A 235 -5.74 12.73 -4.92
N ILE A 236 -4.52 13.09 -5.33
CA ILE A 236 -4.26 14.24 -6.20
C ILE A 236 -4.59 13.90 -7.65
N ASN A 237 -4.24 12.70 -8.13
CA ASN A 237 -4.64 12.26 -9.48
C ASN A 237 -6.17 12.29 -9.65
N ILE A 238 -6.92 11.74 -8.69
CA ILE A 238 -8.40 11.73 -8.74
C ILE A 238 -8.93 13.16 -8.70
N TYR A 239 -8.42 14.01 -7.80
CA TYR A 239 -8.87 15.41 -7.74
C TYR A 239 -8.60 16.16 -9.05
N GLU A 240 -7.42 15.99 -9.64
CA GLU A 240 -7.02 16.66 -10.87
C GLU A 240 -7.93 16.29 -12.05
N HIS A 241 -8.28 15.02 -12.19
CA HIS A 241 -9.00 14.52 -13.37
C HIS A 241 -10.52 14.47 -13.17
N ALA A 242 -11.02 14.30 -11.95
CA ALA A 242 -12.44 14.03 -11.70
C ALA A 242 -13.21 15.20 -11.06
N ARG A 243 -12.55 16.29 -10.61
CA ARG A 243 -13.24 17.39 -9.89
C ARG A 243 -14.34 18.08 -10.69
N GLN A 244 -14.28 18.04 -12.02
CA GLN A 244 -15.27 18.70 -12.89
C GLN A 244 -16.59 17.90 -12.99
N VAL A 245 -16.53 16.59 -12.77
CA VAL A 245 -17.70 15.69 -12.87
C VAL A 245 -18.21 15.26 -11.50
N SER A 246 -17.34 15.24 -10.48
CA SER A 246 -17.70 14.86 -9.13
C SER A 246 -18.48 15.95 -8.41
N PRO A 247 -19.54 15.59 -7.66
CA PRO A 247 -20.25 16.57 -6.83
C PRO A 247 -19.36 17.18 -5.75
N LYS A 248 -18.36 16.42 -5.24
CA LYS A 248 -17.36 16.91 -4.30
C LYS A 248 -16.22 15.91 -4.15
N ILE A 249 -14.99 16.42 -4.14
CA ILE A 249 -13.78 15.66 -3.79
C ILE A 249 -13.09 16.39 -2.64
N LYS A 250 -12.90 15.70 -1.52
CA LYS A 250 -12.07 16.14 -0.39
C LYS A 250 -10.78 15.34 -0.36
N VAL A 251 -9.65 16.00 -0.19
CA VAL A 251 -8.32 15.39 -0.18
C VAL A 251 -7.58 15.80 1.09
N VAL A 252 -7.05 14.82 1.80
CA VAL A 252 -6.08 15.02 2.88
C VAL A 252 -4.84 14.18 2.57
N VAL A 253 -3.68 14.84 2.44
CA VAL A 253 -2.39 14.15 2.35
C VAL A 253 -1.57 14.48 3.58
N GLY A 254 -1.44 13.53 4.50
CA GLY A 254 -0.74 13.69 5.77
C GLY A 254 0.59 12.95 5.85
N PRO A 255 1.32 13.05 6.98
CA PRO A 255 2.57 12.32 7.23
C PRO A 255 2.32 10.85 7.61
N PHE A 256 1.32 10.22 6.99
CA PHE A 256 0.84 8.89 7.34
C PHE A 256 1.66 7.81 6.62
N ALA A 257 1.84 6.67 7.30
CA ALA A 257 2.22 5.40 6.68
C ALA A 257 0.95 4.65 6.21
N HIS A 258 1.08 3.40 5.75
CA HIS A 258 -0.04 2.56 5.33
C HIS A 258 -0.88 2.04 6.50
N ALA A 259 -1.62 2.96 7.12
CA ALA A 259 -2.58 2.69 8.17
C ALA A 259 -3.60 3.84 8.16
N MET A 260 -4.75 3.65 8.82
CA MET A 260 -5.57 4.82 9.13
C MET A 260 -4.78 5.80 10.01
N PRO A 261 -4.96 7.12 9.87
CA PRO A 261 -4.18 8.14 10.58
C PRO A 261 -4.01 7.89 12.08
N GLU A 262 -5.08 7.48 12.77
CA GLU A 262 -5.10 7.18 14.21
C GLU A 262 -4.24 5.96 14.60
N ASN A 263 -3.98 5.05 13.67
CA ASN A 263 -3.21 3.82 13.87
C ASN A 263 -1.74 3.96 13.46
N THR A 264 -1.31 5.15 13.08
CA THR A 264 0.09 5.41 12.77
C THR A 264 0.86 5.70 14.07
N ASN A 265 1.78 4.80 14.46
CA ASN A 265 2.72 4.99 15.59
C ASN A 265 3.70 6.18 15.38
N ARG A 266 3.47 6.99 14.34
CA ARG A 266 4.38 8.02 13.84
C ARG A 266 3.64 9.35 13.83
N ASN A 267 3.48 9.89 15.03
CA ASN A 267 3.38 11.34 15.21
C ASN A 267 4.74 11.91 14.78
N PRO A 268 4.82 12.81 13.79
CA PRO A 268 4.42 14.18 14.08
C PRO A 268 3.53 14.86 13.03
N GLY A 269 2.56 15.56 13.60
CA GLY A 269 1.63 16.47 12.95
C GLY A 269 0.36 16.43 13.77
N PRO A 270 0.16 17.32 14.76
CA PRO A 270 -0.92 17.17 15.72
C PRO A 270 -2.28 17.21 15.01
N GLY A 271 -3.05 16.13 15.15
CA GLY A 271 -4.50 16.28 15.27
C GLY A 271 -5.43 15.66 14.22
N PHE A 272 -4.98 15.13 13.08
CA PHE A 272 -5.93 14.61 12.09
C PHE A 272 -6.66 13.35 12.58
N ASP A 273 -7.92 13.52 12.98
CA ASP A 273 -8.83 12.44 13.38
C ASP A 273 -9.70 12.04 12.18
N SER A 274 -9.30 10.95 11.52
CA SER A 274 -10.02 10.43 10.36
C SER A 274 -11.45 10.00 10.70
N MET A 275 -11.70 9.56 11.94
CA MET A 275 -13.00 9.09 12.40
C MET A 275 -13.97 10.24 12.63
N ALA A 276 -13.50 11.36 13.20
CA ALA A 276 -14.29 12.59 13.28
C ALA A 276 -14.64 13.14 11.90
N GLU A 277 -13.69 13.11 10.97
CA GLU A 277 -13.92 13.54 9.58
C GLU A 277 -14.93 12.64 8.85
N MET A 278 -14.84 11.31 9.02
CA MET A 278 -15.85 10.38 8.50
C MET A 278 -17.26 10.74 9.01
N VAL A 279 -17.40 11.07 10.30
CA VAL A 279 -18.69 11.46 10.89
C VAL A 279 -19.23 12.73 10.25
N ARG A 280 -18.40 13.78 10.10
CA ARG A 280 -18.79 15.04 9.46
C ARG A 280 -19.22 14.79 8.01
N TRP A 281 -18.41 14.03 7.27
CA TRP A 281 -18.61 13.72 5.87
C TRP A 281 -19.90 12.94 5.63
N PHE A 282 -20.07 11.82 6.31
CA PHE A 282 -21.24 10.97 6.10
C PHE A 282 -22.52 11.57 6.68
N ASN A 283 -22.45 12.39 7.74
CA ASN A 283 -23.63 13.12 8.18
C ASN A 283 -24.11 14.10 7.10
N TYR A 284 -23.20 14.80 6.42
CA TYR A 284 -23.57 15.70 5.34
C TYR A 284 -24.28 14.98 4.18
N TRP A 285 -23.74 13.85 3.74
CA TRP A 285 -24.26 13.17 2.54
C TRP A 285 -25.42 12.22 2.81
N LEU A 286 -25.45 11.56 3.96
CA LEU A 286 -26.40 10.48 4.24
C LEU A 286 -27.48 10.86 5.26
N ASN A 287 -27.26 11.88 6.10
CA ASN A 287 -28.12 12.18 7.25
C ASN A 287 -28.75 13.57 7.19
N ASP A 288 -30.01 13.66 6.73
CA ASP A 288 -30.74 14.93 6.62
C ASP A 288 -30.83 15.72 7.94
N LYS A 289 -30.81 15.05 9.10
CA LYS A 289 -30.91 15.72 10.42
C LYS A 289 -29.60 16.36 10.87
N ASN A 290 -28.47 15.87 10.36
CA ASN A 290 -27.13 16.26 10.81
C ASN A 290 -26.28 16.88 9.69
N LYS A 291 -26.91 17.38 8.61
CA LYS A 291 -26.19 18.02 7.48
C LYS A 291 -25.55 19.36 7.81
N ASN A 292 -25.97 20.00 8.90
CA ASN A 292 -25.50 21.34 9.27
C ASN A 292 -24.11 21.28 9.93
N ASN A 293 -23.09 21.03 9.11
CA ASN A 293 -21.69 21.15 9.45
C ASN A 293 -20.95 21.91 8.33
N ASP A 294 -19.71 22.31 8.61
CA ASP A 294 -18.86 23.16 7.77
C ASP A 294 -17.93 22.39 6.82
N ILE A 295 -18.05 21.06 6.72
CA ILE A 295 -17.10 20.24 5.95
C ILE A 295 -17.01 20.63 4.48
N LEU A 296 -18.11 21.12 3.89
CA LEU A 296 -18.11 21.57 2.49
C LEU A 296 -17.59 23.00 2.28
N ASN A 297 -17.55 23.80 3.36
CA ASN A 297 -17.10 25.21 3.32
C ASN A 297 -15.58 25.33 3.38
N GLU A 298 -14.92 24.32 3.95
CA GLU A 298 -13.47 24.20 3.97
C GLU A 298 -12.92 23.94 2.55
N PRO A 299 -11.67 24.38 2.25
CA PRO A 299 -10.99 24.03 1.01
C PRO A 299 -10.93 22.52 0.76
N ASP A 300 -10.86 22.15 -0.51
CA ASP A 300 -10.95 20.75 -0.92
C ASP A 300 -9.67 19.96 -0.62
N ILE A 301 -8.52 20.62 -0.59
CA ILE A 301 -7.22 19.97 -0.41
C ILE A 301 -6.57 20.45 0.88
N THR A 302 -6.16 19.48 1.69
CA THR A 302 -5.34 19.68 2.88
C THR A 302 -4.04 18.90 2.74
N LEU A 303 -2.90 19.58 2.81
CA LEU A 303 -1.58 18.98 2.65
C LEU A 303 -0.74 19.20 3.92
N PHE A 304 -0.06 18.16 4.38
CA PHE A 304 1.00 18.31 5.36
C PHE A 304 2.29 18.70 4.67
N ILE A 305 2.81 19.89 4.96
CA ILE A 305 4.06 20.40 4.39
C ILE A 305 5.22 19.97 5.29
N ARG A 306 6.04 19.04 4.81
CA ARG A 306 7.17 18.48 5.57
C ARG A 306 8.33 19.46 5.67
N THR A 307 8.84 19.63 6.89
CA THR A 307 10.13 20.30 7.15
C THR A 307 11.24 19.31 7.46
N ASN A 308 10.89 18.06 7.81
CA ASN A 308 11.78 16.92 7.79
C ASN A 308 10.94 15.63 7.70
N LEU A 309 11.55 14.46 7.94
CA LEU A 309 10.86 13.16 7.91
C LEU A 309 9.71 13.02 8.92
N THR A 310 9.67 13.85 9.94
CA THR A 310 8.68 13.73 11.00
C THR A 310 7.95 15.07 11.19
N ALA A 311 8.62 16.21 11.18
CA ALA A 311 8.00 17.51 11.39
C ALA A 311 7.40 18.13 10.12
N GLY A 312 6.40 19.00 10.33
CA GLY A 312 5.73 19.77 9.29
C GLY A 312 4.46 20.42 9.82
N ASN A 313 3.71 21.07 8.92
CA ASN A 313 2.44 21.74 9.26
C ASN A 313 1.38 21.48 8.18
N TYR A 314 0.12 21.34 8.59
CA TYR A 314 -0.99 21.28 7.65
C TYR A 314 -1.28 22.64 7.02
N ARG A 315 -1.61 22.63 5.73
CA ARG A 315 -2.01 23.80 4.96
C ARG A 315 -3.15 23.44 4.01
N TYR A 316 -4.13 24.35 3.91
CA TYR A 316 -5.16 24.28 2.88
C TYR A 316 -4.63 24.74 1.52
N GLU A 317 -5.07 24.10 0.46
CA GLU A 317 -4.94 24.57 -0.91
C GLU A 317 -6.35 24.65 -1.53
N SER A 318 -6.71 25.81 -2.07
CA SER A 318 -8.03 26.04 -2.67
C SER A 318 -8.13 25.55 -4.12
N GLU A 319 -7.00 25.36 -4.80
CA GLU A 319 -6.93 25.04 -6.22
C GLU A 319 -5.77 24.07 -6.51
N TRP A 320 -5.94 23.25 -7.55
CA TRP A 320 -4.90 22.37 -8.09
C TRP A 320 -4.83 22.45 -9.63
N PRO A 321 -3.65 22.53 -10.25
CA PRO A 321 -2.35 22.81 -9.64
C PRO A 321 -2.36 24.12 -8.86
N ILE A 322 -1.49 24.24 -7.86
CA ILE A 322 -1.45 25.42 -6.98
C ILE A 322 -1.04 26.65 -7.82
N PRO A 323 -1.83 27.75 -7.87
CA PRO A 323 -1.56 28.88 -8.77
C PRO A 323 -0.21 29.58 -8.56
N ARG A 324 0.34 29.51 -7.34
CA ARG A 324 1.66 30.04 -6.96
C ARG A 324 2.82 29.06 -7.18
N GLN A 325 2.54 27.87 -7.70
CA GLN A 325 3.56 26.89 -8.08
C GLN A 325 4.26 27.36 -9.36
N ARG A 326 5.59 27.25 -9.41
CA ARG A 326 6.42 27.52 -10.58
C ARG A 326 7.38 26.35 -10.77
N ILE A 327 7.62 26.00 -12.03
CA ILE A 327 8.60 24.97 -12.36
C ILE A 327 9.99 25.58 -12.28
N ARG A 328 10.83 25.03 -11.41
CA ARG A 328 12.26 25.29 -11.35
C ARG A 328 13.00 24.11 -11.98
N ARG A 329 13.47 24.30 -13.20
CA ARG A 329 14.22 23.28 -13.94
C ARG A 329 15.69 23.27 -13.52
N MET A 330 16.26 22.09 -13.29
CA MET A 330 17.69 21.91 -13.09
C MET A 330 18.23 20.78 -13.97
N TYR A 331 19.43 20.96 -14.53
CA TYR A 331 20.08 20.05 -15.46
C TYR A 331 21.21 19.28 -14.77
N MET A 332 21.33 18.00 -15.12
CA MET A 332 22.45 17.18 -14.67
C MET A 332 23.65 17.44 -15.58
N ASN A 333 24.67 18.07 -15.02
CA ASN A 333 25.85 18.49 -15.75
C ASN A 333 27.07 17.65 -15.37
N LYS A 334 28.08 17.71 -16.24
CA LYS A 334 29.41 17.11 -16.00
C LYS A 334 29.98 17.57 -14.66
N GLY A 335 30.72 16.68 -14.00
CA GLY A 335 31.28 16.94 -12.67
C GLY A 335 30.28 16.72 -11.53
N ARG A 336 29.15 16.05 -11.80
CA ARG A 336 28.13 15.71 -10.78
C ARG A 336 27.41 16.93 -10.20
N ILE A 337 27.24 17.96 -11.01
CA ILE A 337 26.66 19.25 -10.61
C ILE A 337 25.22 19.35 -11.13
N LEU A 338 24.32 19.83 -10.28
CA LEU A 338 22.93 20.15 -10.61
C LEU A 338 22.76 21.68 -10.62
N THR A 339 22.39 22.27 -11.75
CA THR A 339 22.21 23.74 -11.89
C THR A 339 21.04 24.09 -12.80
N GLU A 340 20.57 25.35 -12.79
CA GLU A 340 19.48 25.81 -13.67
C GLU A 340 19.87 26.03 -15.14
N GLN A 341 21.17 25.97 -15.44
CA GLN A 341 21.69 26.11 -16.79
C GLN A 341 22.30 24.79 -17.24
N ALA A 342 21.86 24.30 -18.40
CA ALA A 342 22.61 23.25 -19.08
C ALA A 342 23.96 23.85 -19.46
N ILE A 343 25.05 23.26 -18.95
CA ILE A 343 26.41 23.67 -19.33
C ILE A 343 26.65 23.09 -20.72
N SER A 344 26.22 23.80 -21.77
CA SER A 344 26.51 23.39 -23.15
C SER A 344 28.00 23.59 -23.40
N ASP A 345 28.70 22.52 -23.76
CA ASP A 345 30.02 22.68 -24.37
C ASP A 345 29.82 23.39 -25.71
N THR A 346 30.45 24.55 -25.84
CA THR A 346 30.65 25.22 -27.13
C THR A 346 31.12 24.22 -28.19
N GLU A 347 30.68 24.39 -29.43
CA GLU A 347 30.69 23.46 -30.58
C GLU A 347 31.98 22.66 -30.95
N ASN A 348 33.04 22.62 -30.13
CA ASN A 348 34.34 22.07 -30.53
C ASN A 348 35.03 21.07 -29.58
N GLU A 349 34.39 20.57 -28.53
CA GLU A 349 34.91 19.41 -27.79
C GLU A 349 34.00 18.19 -27.94
N CYS A 350 34.51 17.21 -28.70
CA CYS A 350 34.04 15.83 -28.88
C CYS A 350 32.75 15.45 -28.14
N VAL A 351 31.68 15.24 -28.92
CA VAL A 351 30.35 14.68 -28.60
C VAL A 351 30.35 13.36 -27.78
N ASN A 352 31.52 12.82 -27.44
CA ASN A 352 31.73 11.55 -26.73
C ASN A 352 32.07 11.66 -25.23
N ASN A 353 32.26 12.84 -24.65
CA ASN A 353 32.76 12.99 -23.26
C ASN A 353 31.74 13.48 -22.20
N ASN A 354 30.45 13.60 -22.54
CA ASN A 354 29.38 14.03 -21.61
C ASN A 354 28.43 12.88 -21.26
N VAL A 355 28.99 11.76 -20.84
CA VAL A 355 28.24 10.58 -20.45
C VAL A 355 28.79 10.04 -19.15
N ASP A 356 27.90 9.83 -18.19
CA ASP A 356 28.20 9.07 -16.99
C ASP A 356 27.69 7.64 -17.15
N THR A 357 28.51 6.65 -16.79
CA THR A 357 28.15 5.23 -16.89
C THR A 357 28.04 4.61 -15.52
N LEU A 358 27.05 3.74 -15.33
CA LEU A 358 26.84 2.96 -14.12
C LEU A 358 26.88 1.46 -14.45
N LYS A 359 27.72 0.72 -13.73
CA LYS A 359 27.73 -0.74 -13.80
C LYS A 359 26.54 -1.29 -13.03
N TYR A 360 25.83 -2.25 -13.61
CA TYR A 360 24.68 -2.87 -12.94
C TYR A 360 25.13 -3.78 -11.79
N ARG A 361 24.59 -3.52 -10.60
CA ARG A 361 24.71 -4.38 -9.41
C ARG A 361 23.31 -4.66 -8.87
N PRO A 362 22.69 -5.80 -9.21
CA PRO A 362 21.29 -6.05 -8.88
C PRO A 362 20.97 -6.16 -7.38
N TRP A 363 21.98 -6.27 -6.51
CA TRP A 363 21.83 -6.48 -5.06
C TRP A 363 21.91 -5.21 -4.19
N ILE A 364 22.00 -4.02 -4.79
CA ILE A 364 22.13 -2.74 -4.06
C ILE A 364 20.77 -2.11 -3.74
N GLY A 365 20.75 -1.18 -2.77
CA GLY A 365 19.62 -0.29 -2.55
C GLY A 365 18.67 -0.64 -1.43
N PHE A 366 19.12 -1.45 -0.47
CA PHE A 366 18.38 -1.76 0.76
C PHE A 366 17.99 -0.48 1.53
N GLU A 367 18.86 0.52 1.51
CA GLU A 367 18.67 1.84 2.14
C GLU A 367 17.53 2.63 1.50
N GLY A 368 17.20 2.34 0.23
CA GLY A 368 16.09 2.92 -0.51
C GLY A 368 14.71 2.46 -0.01
N GLY A 369 14.68 1.50 0.91
CA GLY A 369 13.47 0.94 1.50
C GLY A 369 13.14 -0.45 0.98
N LEU A 370 12.16 -1.07 1.63
CA LEU A 370 11.64 -2.40 1.32
C LEU A 370 10.24 -2.36 0.72
N TRP A 371 9.57 -1.24 0.91
CA TRP A 371 8.24 -0.95 0.45
C TRP A 371 8.30 0.47 -0.13
N LEU A 372 7.63 0.70 -1.26
CA LEU A 372 7.61 2.03 -1.85
C LEU A 372 6.81 2.95 -0.96
N GLY A 373 7.45 3.94 -0.36
CA GLY A 373 6.86 4.66 0.74
C GLY A 373 7.17 3.99 2.08
N GLY A 374 7.47 4.82 3.06
CA GLY A 374 8.04 4.40 4.34
C GLY A 374 9.12 5.37 4.75
N LEU A 375 9.55 5.28 6.01
CA LEU A 375 10.72 6.03 6.46
C LEU A 375 11.96 5.26 6.08
N THR A 376 12.86 5.92 5.38
CA THR A 376 14.18 5.40 5.07
C THR A 376 15.22 6.01 6.01
N GLY A 377 16.36 5.34 6.10
CA GLY A 377 17.53 5.87 6.80
C GLY A 377 18.30 6.86 5.94
N ASP A 378 19.49 7.20 6.41
CA ASP A 378 20.48 7.96 5.65
C ASP A 378 20.87 7.23 4.36
N GLN A 379 20.86 7.93 3.23
CA GLN A 379 21.10 7.34 1.91
C GLN A 379 22.56 7.25 1.50
N ARG A 380 23.49 7.84 2.25
CA ARG A 380 24.93 7.80 1.93
C ARG A 380 25.48 6.39 1.63
N PRO A 381 25.09 5.31 2.35
CA PRO A 381 25.58 3.97 2.02
C PRO A 381 25.17 3.47 0.63
N PHE A 382 24.16 4.09 0.00
CA PHE A 382 23.68 3.76 -1.34
C PHE A 382 24.41 4.55 -2.44
N ASP A 383 25.18 5.59 -2.11
CA ASP A 383 25.73 6.53 -3.09
C ASP A 383 26.84 5.93 -3.96
N GLU A 384 27.61 4.96 -3.45
CA GLU A 384 28.75 4.36 -4.16
C GLU A 384 28.34 3.72 -5.50
N ASP A 385 27.13 3.18 -5.55
CA ASP A 385 26.56 2.52 -6.73
C ASP A 385 25.47 3.36 -7.40
N CYS A 386 25.51 4.69 -7.22
CA CYS A 386 24.60 5.65 -7.83
C CYS A 386 25.34 6.74 -8.62
N LEU A 387 24.64 7.32 -9.60
CA LEU A 387 25.03 8.57 -10.23
C LEU A 387 24.37 9.73 -9.45
N VAL A 388 25.16 10.43 -8.64
CA VAL A 388 24.67 11.50 -7.76
C VAL A 388 24.97 12.87 -8.37
N TYR A 389 23.98 13.76 -8.43
CA TYR A 389 24.11 15.15 -8.88
C TYR A 389 23.51 16.07 -7.83
N GLN A 390 24.21 17.15 -7.47
CA GLN A 390 23.75 18.05 -6.41
C GLN A 390 24.05 19.52 -6.68
N THR A 391 23.28 20.39 -6.05
CA THR A 391 23.52 21.83 -6.07
C THR A 391 24.65 22.22 -5.12
N ASP A 392 25.13 23.46 -5.24
CA ASP A 392 25.74 24.15 -4.10
C ASP A 392 24.76 24.31 -2.94
N PRO A 393 25.24 24.57 -1.70
CA PRO A 393 24.34 24.82 -0.58
C PRO A 393 23.40 25.96 -0.93
N ILE A 394 22.10 25.71 -0.84
CA ILE A 394 21.10 26.71 -1.19
C ILE A 394 21.13 27.86 -0.16
N HIS A 395 20.84 29.08 -0.60
CA HIS A 395 20.90 30.26 0.26
C HIS A 395 19.52 30.75 0.72
N GLU A 396 18.45 30.17 0.19
CA GLU A 396 17.06 30.49 0.51
C GLU A 396 16.26 29.22 0.74
N THR A 397 15.16 29.34 1.48
CA THR A 397 14.22 28.23 1.69
C THR A 397 13.47 27.94 0.39
N ILE A 398 13.44 26.67 -0.01
CA ILE A 398 12.72 26.22 -1.20
C ILE A 398 11.67 25.20 -0.75
N GLU A 399 10.39 25.56 -0.90
CA GLU A 399 9.29 24.63 -0.68
C GLU A 399 8.86 24.02 -2.02
N ILE A 400 8.71 22.69 -2.06
CA ILE A 400 8.10 21.98 -3.19
C ILE A 400 6.82 21.31 -2.76
N VAL A 401 5.81 21.37 -3.62
CA VAL A 401 4.53 20.67 -3.44
C VAL A 401 4.07 20.13 -4.78
N GLY A 402 3.94 18.81 -4.89
CA GLY A 402 3.41 18.15 -6.07
C GLY A 402 4.31 17.06 -6.65
N PHE A 403 4.12 16.79 -7.93
CA PHE A 403 4.90 15.81 -8.68
C PHE A 403 6.16 16.45 -9.25
N VAL A 404 7.29 15.77 -9.06
CA VAL A 404 8.57 16.14 -9.64
C VAL A 404 8.70 15.41 -10.98
N ASN A 405 8.88 16.15 -12.07
CA ASN A 405 9.07 15.55 -13.38
C ASN A 405 10.57 15.45 -13.67
N VAL A 406 10.98 14.34 -14.25
CA VAL A 406 12.37 14.04 -14.60
C VAL A 406 12.39 13.61 -16.05
N SER A 407 13.36 14.09 -16.81
CA SER A 407 13.67 13.59 -18.14
C SER A 407 15.09 13.07 -18.12
N LEU A 408 15.30 11.83 -18.54
CA LEU A 408 16.62 11.21 -18.63
C LEU A 408 16.93 10.85 -20.08
N GLN A 409 18.03 11.36 -20.62
CA GLN A 409 18.60 10.82 -21.85
C GLN A 409 19.54 9.66 -21.50
N VAL A 410 19.17 8.45 -21.88
CA VAL A 410 19.82 7.22 -21.39
C VAL A 410 20.05 6.19 -22.48
N SER A 411 20.96 5.26 -22.23
CA SER A 411 21.09 4.02 -22.99
C SER A 411 21.46 2.86 -22.05
N ALA A 412 21.23 1.63 -22.51
CA ALA A 412 21.66 0.43 -21.81
C ALA A 412 22.30 -0.55 -22.80
N THR A 413 23.24 -1.35 -22.33
CA THR A 413 23.88 -2.43 -23.12
C THR A 413 23.02 -3.69 -23.20
N ALA A 414 21.92 -3.74 -22.44
CA ALA A 414 20.96 -4.84 -22.40
C ALA A 414 19.56 -4.39 -22.85
N PRO A 415 18.70 -5.32 -23.29
CA PRO A 415 17.35 -4.99 -23.74
C PRO A 415 16.40 -4.55 -22.63
N LEU A 416 16.72 -4.85 -21.37
CA LEU A 416 15.92 -4.49 -20.20
C LEU A 416 16.80 -3.80 -19.17
N ALA A 417 16.43 -2.56 -18.85
CA ALA A 417 17.09 -1.76 -17.84
C ALA A 417 16.04 -1.03 -17.01
N HIS A 418 16.37 -0.81 -15.74
CA HIS A 418 15.60 0.05 -14.86
C HIS A 418 16.38 1.34 -14.66
N TRP A 419 15.66 2.44 -14.51
CA TRP A 419 16.19 3.68 -13.99
C TRP A 419 15.35 4.05 -12.78
N ILE A 420 16.00 4.15 -11.62
CA ILE A 420 15.41 4.59 -10.37
C ILE A 420 16.00 5.95 -10.04
N VAL A 421 15.14 6.92 -9.75
CA VAL A 421 15.53 8.29 -9.43
C VAL A 421 15.02 8.65 -8.05
N ARG A 422 15.93 9.12 -7.20
CA ARG A 422 15.62 9.65 -5.87
C ARG A 422 15.90 11.15 -5.86
N LEU A 423 14.90 11.94 -5.51
CA LEU A 423 15.10 13.32 -5.07
C LEU A 423 15.40 13.29 -3.57
N GLU A 424 16.47 13.95 -3.19
CA GLU A 424 17.07 13.86 -1.87
C GLU A 424 17.42 15.25 -1.32
N ASP A 425 17.39 15.36 0.00
CA ASP A 425 17.80 16.54 0.77
C ASP A 425 19.06 16.19 1.56
N VAL A 426 20.15 16.90 1.28
CA VAL A 426 21.39 16.82 2.06
C VAL A 426 21.33 17.91 3.13
N ASP A 427 21.22 17.49 4.39
CA ASP A 427 21.21 18.43 5.50
C ASP A 427 22.59 19.05 5.78
N ILE A 428 22.62 20.03 6.69
CA ILE A 428 23.86 20.75 7.05
C ILE A 428 24.94 19.85 7.67
N ASP A 429 24.55 18.72 8.26
CA ASP A 429 25.45 17.71 8.82
C ASP A 429 25.91 16.69 7.76
N GLY A 430 25.41 16.81 6.53
CA GLY A 430 25.71 15.95 5.40
C GLY A 430 24.96 14.61 5.42
N ARG A 431 23.92 14.44 6.23
CA ARG A 431 23.03 13.27 6.12
C ARG A 431 22.11 13.47 4.92
N VAL A 432 21.69 12.35 4.34
CA VAL A 432 20.88 12.40 3.13
C VAL A 432 19.54 11.72 3.35
N TRP A 433 18.48 12.48 3.10
CA TRP A 433 17.10 12.04 3.26
C TRP A 433 16.41 11.90 1.91
N ILE A 434 15.70 10.78 1.69
CA ILE A 434 14.81 10.67 0.52
C ILE A 434 13.63 11.62 0.70
N VAL A 435 13.47 12.53 -0.26
CA VAL A 435 12.28 13.38 -0.37
C VAL A 435 11.18 12.64 -1.09
N THR A 436 11.49 12.12 -2.28
CA THR A 436 10.61 11.25 -3.07
C THR A 436 11.41 10.41 -4.06
N THR A 437 10.77 9.39 -4.62
CA THR A 437 11.38 8.43 -5.54
C THR A 437 10.45 8.17 -6.73
N GLY A 438 10.98 7.60 -7.78
CA GLY A 438 10.24 7.03 -8.90
C GLY A 438 11.16 6.13 -9.71
N ALA A 439 10.60 5.10 -10.32
CA ALA A 439 11.33 4.20 -11.19
C ALA A 439 10.67 4.09 -12.56
N ILE A 440 11.39 3.50 -13.50
CA ILE A 440 10.80 3.06 -14.76
C ILE A 440 11.56 1.83 -15.29
N ASN A 441 10.80 0.83 -15.69
CA ASN A 441 11.29 -0.19 -16.60
C ASN A 441 11.40 0.42 -18.01
N GLY A 442 12.59 0.43 -18.59
CA GLY A 442 12.84 0.99 -19.92
C GLY A 442 11.97 0.41 -21.02
N ALA A 443 11.54 -0.84 -20.88
CA ALA A 443 10.64 -1.47 -21.84
C ALA A 443 9.22 -0.87 -21.80
N GLN A 444 8.80 -0.41 -20.61
CA GLN A 444 7.52 0.24 -20.32
C GLN A 444 7.47 1.74 -20.67
N ARG A 445 8.50 2.27 -21.35
CA ARG A 445 8.56 3.69 -21.81
C ARG A 445 7.45 4.06 -22.80
N GLN A 446 6.83 3.07 -23.43
CA GLN A 446 5.80 3.22 -24.44
C GLN A 446 4.73 2.14 -24.28
N THR A 447 3.61 2.29 -24.99
CA THR A 447 2.52 1.32 -25.01
C THR A 447 2.18 1.00 -26.48
N PRO A 448 2.19 -0.26 -26.93
CA PRO A 448 2.56 -1.44 -26.15
C PRO A 448 4.04 -1.40 -25.72
N PRO A 449 4.36 -2.01 -24.57
CA PRO A 449 5.74 -2.11 -24.09
C PRO A 449 6.68 -2.78 -25.13
N ALA A 450 7.95 -2.37 -25.17
CA ALA A 450 8.94 -2.94 -26.08
C ALA A 450 10.37 -2.88 -25.53
N ASN A 451 11.19 -3.88 -25.79
CA ASN A 451 12.60 -3.90 -25.39
C ASN A 451 13.39 -2.65 -25.84
N LEU A 452 14.47 -2.37 -25.12
CA LEU A 452 15.49 -1.42 -25.54
C LEU A 452 16.37 -2.08 -26.60
N GLU A 453 16.70 -1.35 -27.66
CA GLU A 453 17.85 -1.68 -28.50
C GLU A 453 19.15 -1.34 -27.76
N PRO A 454 20.09 -2.29 -27.62
CA PRO A 454 21.37 -2.05 -26.95
C PRO A 454 22.11 -0.83 -27.50
N ASN A 455 22.62 0.01 -26.60
CA ASN A 455 23.36 1.25 -26.86
C ASN A 455 22.60 2.35 -27.60
N ARG A 456 21.34 2.15 -27.97
CA ARG A 456 20.49 3.22 -28.50
C ARG A 456 20.15 4.21 -27.40
N ARG A 457 20.19 5.50 -27.75
CA ARG A 457 19.78 6.59 -26.86
C ARG A 457 18.26 6.73 -26.85
N TYR A 458 17.69 6.83 -25.67
CA TYR A 458 16.28 7.10 -25.43
C TYR A 458 16.14 8.34 -24.54
N ILE A 459 15.07 9.09 -24.74
CA ILE A 459 14.62 10.10 -23.78
C ILE A 459 13.47 9.47 -23.01
N ILE A 460 13.63 9.32 -21.71
CA ILE A 460 12.65 8.67 -20.85
C ILE A 460 12.09 9.70 -19.88
N PRO A 461 10.79 10.07 -20.02
CA PRO A 461 10.11 10.85 -19.01
C PRO A 461 9.77 9.98 -17.82
N LEU A 462 9.98 10.51 -16.62
CA LEU A 462 9.65 9.91 -15.35
C LEU A 462 8.96 10.94 -14.48
N ARG A 463 7.91 10.53 -13.76
CA ARG A 463 7.26 11.35 -12.75
C ARG A 463 7.52 10.71 -11.40
N LEU A 464 8.20 11.41 -10.49
CA LEU A 464 8.40 10.92 -9.13
C LEU A 464 7.08 11.02 -8.36
N ARG A 465 6.95 10.19 -7.32
CA ARG A 465 5.76 10.14 -6.47
C ARG A 465 5.48 11.49 -5.82
N PHE A 466 4.21 11.78 -5.56
CA PHE A 466 3.74 13.02 -4.94
C PHE A 466 4.49 13.30 -3.65
N THR A 467 4.86 14.57 -3.44
CA THR A 467 5.59 14.97 -2.25
C THR A 467 5.28 16.41 -1.84
N THR A 468 5.47 16.65 -0.55
CA THR A 468 5.69 17.98 0.02
C THR A 468 7.06 17.95 0.70
N TRP A 469 7.84 19.02 0.54
CA TRP A 469 9.13 19.15 1.22
C TRP A 469 9.60 20.60 1.27
N THR A 470 10.32 20.95 2.33
CA THR A 470 10.98 22.24 2.51
C THR A 470 12.49 22.03 2.64
N PHE A 471 13.25 22.49 1.66
CA PHE A 471 14.71 22.58 1.73
C PHE A 471 15.10 23.89 2.43
N PHE A 472 16.01 23.82 3.39
CA PHE A 472 16.45 24.98 4.18
C PHE A 472 17.80 25.54 3.69
N PRO A 473 18.09 26.84 3.96
CA PRO A 473 19.41 27.40 3.70
C PRO A 473 20.54 26.54 4.29
N GLY A 474 21.60 26.33 3.50
CA GLY A 474 22.72 25.44 3.84
C GLY A 474 22.54 23.99 3.39
N HIS A 475 21.30 23.56 3.11
CA HIS A 475 21.05 22.23 2.54
C HIS A 475 21.43 22.18 1.06
N ARG A 476 21.47 20.97 0.47
CA ARG A 476 21.62 20.78 -0.99
C ARG A 476 20.45 19.99 -1.54
N ILE A 477 19.98 20.40 -2.72
CA ILE A 477 19.06 19.59 -3.51
C ILE A 477 19.91 18.56 -4.27
N ARG A 478 19.58 17.28 -4.11
CA ARG A 478 20.33 16.17 -4.68
C ARG A 478 19.44 15.22 -5.45
N ILE A 479 19.96 14.69 -6.55
CA ILE A 479 19.36 13.62 -7.32
C ILE A 479 20.32 12.45 -7.35
N ALA A 480 19.85 11.27 -7.02
CA ALA A 480 20.56 10.02 -7.24
C ALA A 480 19.84 9.20 -8.31
N VAL A 481 20.59 8.75 -9.32
CA VAL A 481 20.12 7.83 -10.35
C VAL A 481 20.82 6.49 -10.18
N SER A 482 20.04 5.42 -9.96
CA SER A 482 20.52 4.04 -9.92
C SER A 482 19.81 3.19 -10.96
N ASN A 483 20.34 2.00 -11.21
CA ASN A 483 19.73 1.00 -12.08
C ASN A 483 19.21 -0.24 -11.33
N ALA A 484 19.34 -0.26 -10.00
CA ALA A 484 18.75 -1.22 -9.07
C ALA A 484 18.31 -0.53 -7.76
N MET A 485 17.31 -1.12 -7.08
CA MET A 485 16.90 -0.78 -5.71
C MET A 485 16.27 -2.01 -5.06
N PHE A 486 17.13 -3.00 -4.80
CA PHE A 486 16.77 -4.28 -4.21
C PHE A 486 16.64 -4.16 -2.69
N PRO A 487 15.61 -4.76 -2.07
CA PRO A 487 14.65 -5.70 -2.63
C PRO A 487 13.30 -5.07 -3.05
N THR A 488 13.18 -3.74 -3.01
CA THR A 488 11.93 -3.07 -3.42
C THR A 488 11.55 -3.44 -4.84
N TYR A 489 12.50 -3.47 -5.78
CA TYR A 489 12.25 -3.92 -7.14
C TYR A 489 12.98 -5.23 -7.43
N TRP A 490 12.27 -6.13 -8.11
CA TRP A 490 12.88 -7.34 -8.66
C TRP A 490 13.93 -6.96 -9.72
N PRO A 491 15.16 -7.50 -9.65
CA PRO A 491 16.23 -7.15 -10.60
C PRO A 491 15.94 -7.51 -12.07
N SER A 492 16.53 -6.73 -12.99
CA SER A 492 16.69 -7.13 -14.39
C SER A 492 17.60 -8.36 -14.47
N PRO A 493 17.30 -9.36 -15.31
CA PRO A 493 18.11 -10.57 -15.43
C PRO A 493 19.42 -10.38 -16.19
N PHE A 494 19.65 -9.20 -16.77
CA PHE A 494 20.79 -8.95 -17.64
C PHE A 494 21.93 -8.23 -16.93
N ALA A 495 23.13 -8.77 -17.05
CA ALA A 495 24.34 -8.00 -16.77
C ALA A 495 24.45 -6.85 -17.78
N MET A 496 24.62 -5.62 -17.29
CA MET A 496 24.64 -4.44 -18.14
C MET A 496 25.42 -3.27 -17.55
N ASN A 497 25.81 -2.36 -18.42
CA ASN A 497 26.06 -0.97 -18.09
C ASN A 497 24.91 -0.10 -18.61
N THR A 498 24.52 0.88 -17.80
CA THR A 498 23.61 1.97 -18.18
C THR A 498 24.38 3.27 -18.33
N SER A 499 23.97 4.13 -19.24
CA SER A 499 24.59 5.43 -19.50
C SER A 499 23.57 6.54 -19.34
N LEU A 500 23.99 7.66 -18.75
CA LEU A 500 23.23 8.90 -18.63
C LEU A 500 23.98 10.00 -19.39
N PHE A 501 23.33 10.59 -20.39
CA PHE A 501 23.88 11.66 -21.21
C PHE A 501 23.60 13.01 -20.55
N LEU A 502 24.66 13.78 -20.33
CA LEU A 502 24.68 15.02 -19.55
C LEU A 502 24.69 16.24 -20.46
N ASN A 503 24.67 17.43 -19.85
CA ASN A 503 24.82 18.72 -20.53
C ASN A 503 23.81 18.87 -21.69
N SER A 504 22.64 18.25 -21.52
CA SER A 504 21.62 18.12 -22.54
C SER A 504 20.35 18.80 -22.07
N SER A 505 19.67 19.49 -22.97
CA SER A 505 18.33 20.04 -22.72
C SER A 505 17.29 18.96 -22.42
N THR A 506 17.62 17.69 -22.64
CA THR A 506 16.74 16.53 -22.42
C THR A 506 17.03 15.77 -21.13
N THR A 507 18.05 16.16 -20.35
CA THR A 507 18.40 15.51 -19.08
C THR A 507 18.27 16.49 -17.92
N PHE A 508 17.11 16.49 -17.27
CA PHE A 508 16.74 17.49 -16.26
C PHE A 508 15.76 16.97 -15.22
N ILE A 509 15.61 17.75 -14.15
CA ILE A 509 14.53 17.68 -13.16
C ILE A 509 13.72 18.97 -13.21
N ASP A 510 12.41 18.87 -13.03
CA ASP A 510 11.48 19.97 -12.88
C ASP A 510 10.86 19.91 -11.48
N LEU A 511 11.28 20.85 -10.62
CA LEU A 511 10.78 20.97 -9.26
C LEU A 511 9.53 21.85 -9.22
N PRO A 512 8.42 21.40 -8.59
CA PRO A 512 7.21 22.19 -8.43
C PRO A 512 7.34 23.15 -7.22
N VAL A 513 8.12 24.22 -7.40
CA VAL A 513 8.46 25.17 -6.34
C VAL A 513 7.28 26.08 -6.03
N ILE A 514 7.00 26.26 -4.74
CA ILE A 514 6.05 27.24 -4.25
C ILE A 514 6.73 28.58 -4.06
N HIS A 515 6.25 29.62 -4.77
CA HIS A 515 6.68 30.99 -4.52
C HIS A 515 5.85 31.59 -3.39
N SER A 516 6.52 32.27 -2.46
CA SER A 516 5.86 33.06 -1.43
C SER A 516 5.11 34.23 -2.10
N ILE A 517 3.79 34.19 -2.05
CA ILE A 517 2.96 35.38 -2.28
C ILE A 517 2.52 35.86 -0.90
N SER A 518 2.68 37.17 -0.67
CA SER A 518 2.11 37.89 0.47
C SER A 518 0.71 37.36 0.83
N SER A 519 0.61 36.86 2.06
CA SER A 519 -0.54 36.28 2.77
C SER A 519 -1.93 36.46 2.15
N THR A 520 -2.52 35.36 1.72
CA THR A 520 -3.93 35.06 2.00
C THR A 520 -3.98 33.78 2.81
N SER A 521 -3.51 33.85 4.07
CA SER A 521 -3.52 32.69 4.94
C SER A 521 -4.97 32.42 5.37
N SER A 522 -5.63 31.49 4.69
CA SER A 522 -6.66 30.72 5.37
C SER A 522 -6.05 30.19 6.67
N PRO A 523 -6.77 30.22 7.81
CA PRO A 523 -6.26 29.65 9.04
C PRO A 523 -5.80 28.21 8.78
N PRO A 524 -4.74 27.73 9.46
CA PRO A 524 -4.31 26.35 9.30
C PRO A 524 -5.49 25.42 9.61
N PRO A 525 -5.58 24.25 8.95
CA PRO A 525 -6.56 23.24 9.28
C PRO A 525 -6.52 22.94 10.78
N SER A 526 -7.70 22.97 11.41
CA SER A 526 -7.86 22.58 12.81
C SER A 526 -8.63 21.29 12.83
N PHE A 527 -8.04 20.27 13.43
CA PHE A 527 -8.65 18.96 13.53
C PHE A 527 -9.01 18.68 14.99
N THR A 528 -10.20 18.13 15.18
CA THR A 528 -10.62 17.66 16.51
C THR A 528 -9.85 16.39 16.81
N GLN A 529 -9.25 16.24 17.99
CA GLN A 529 -8.65 14.96 18.37
C GLN A 529 -9.70 14.02 18.96
N GLN A 530 -9.61 12.75 18.55
CA GLN A 530 -10.40 11.68 19.13
C GLN A 530 -10.08 11.54 20.63
N GLN A 531 -11.11 11.43 21.45
CA GLN A 531 -11.03 10.69 22.70
C GLN A 531 -11.83 9.41 22.51
N VAL A 532 -11.14 8.26 22.39
CA VAL A 532 -11.82 6.96 22.47
C VAL A 532 -12.23 6.79 23.93
N PRO A 533 -13.54 6.70 24.24
CA PRO A 533 -13.97 6.43 25.61
C PRO A 533 -13.40 5.08 26.07
N PRO A 534 -12.89 4.96 27.31
CA PRO A 534 -12.42 3.67 27.83
C PRO A 534 -13.47 2.56 27.73
N ASP A 535 -14.76 2.92 27.84
CA ASP A 535 -15.92 2.02 27.74
C ASP A 535 -16.16 1.48 26.32
N ASP A 536 -15.45 1.98 25.30
CA ASP A 536 -15.58 1.54 23.90
C ASP A 536 -14.65 0.35 23.58
N ILE A 537 -13.75 0.01 24.51
CA ILE A 537 -12.87 -1.15 24.46
C ILE A 537 -13.56 -2.28 25.22
N LEU A 538 -14.27 -3.18 24.52
CA LEU A 538 -15.13 -4.20 25.15
C LEU A 538 -14.39 -5.33 25.88
N SER A 539 -13.06 -5.37 25.85
CA SER A 539 -12.26 -6.35 26.59
C SER A 539 -10.82 -5.89 26.79
N GLU A 540 -10.18 -6.38 27.84
CA GLU A 540 -8.72 -6.49 27.92
C GLU A 540 -8.21 -7.43 26.81
N SER A 541 -8.21 -6.96 25.56
CA SER A 541 -7.57 -7.67 24.45
C SER A 541 -6.07 -7.47 24.58
N PHE A 542 -5.35 -8.56 24.71
CA PHE A 542 -3.89 -8.54 24.66
C PHE A 542 -3.45 -8.81 23.24
N SER A 543 -2.80 -7.82 22.67
CA SER A 543 -2.03 -7.96 21.43
C SER A 543 -0.59 -7.65 21.75
N GLY A 544 0.34 -8.45 21.24
CA GLY A 544 1.75 -8.16 21.31
C GLY A 544 2.48 -8.71 20.10
N GLY A 545 3.78 -8.48 20.09
CA GLY A 545 4.62 -8.97 19.02
C GLY A 545 6.06 -8.56 19.20
N LYS A 546 6.95 -9.28 18.53
CA LYS A 546 8.33 -8.86 18.39
C LYS A 546 8.39 -7.71 17.38
N PRO A 547 9.29 -6.72 17.56
CA PRO A 547 9.50 -5.69 16.56
C PRO A 547 9.74 -6.30 15.18
N ARG A 548 9.32 -5.62 14.12
CA ARG A 548 9.68 -6.02 12.75
C ARG A 548 11.20 -5.94 12.62
N ILE A 549 11.84 -7.04 12.23
CA ILE A 549 13.28 -7.09 12.04
C ILE A 549 13.56 -7.12 10.54
N TYR A 550 14.49 -6.26 10.12
CA TYR A 550 15.08 -6.31 8.78
C TYR A 550 16.59 -6.40 8.92
N ARG A 551 17.20 -7.37 8.25
CA ARG A 551 18.66 -7.58 8.26
C ARG A 551 19.16 -7.75 6.83
N LYS A 552 20.28 -7.10 6.53
CA LYS A 552 21.08 -7.36 5.32
C LYS A 552 22.22 -8.30 5.72
N HIS A 553 22.36 -9.41 5.01
CA HIS A 553 23.48 -10.34 5.13
C HIS A 553 24.19 -10.44 3.78
N GLU A 554 25.47 -10.09 3.75
CA GLU A 554 26.26 -10.01 2.53
C GLU A 554 27.42 -11.00 2.59
N THR A 555 27.60 -11.75 1.50
CA THR A 555 28.73 -12.66 1.29
C THR A 555 29.47 -12.24 0.02
N ASN A 556 30.60 -12.89 -0.28
CA ASN A 556 31.30 -12.65 -1.55
C ASN A 556 30.46 -13.05 -2.79
N LEU A 557 29.41 -13.87 -2.62
CA LEU A 557 28.64 -14.45 -3.72
C LEU A 557 27.22 -13.90 -3.84
N SER A 558 26.66 -13.31 -2.78
CA SER A 558 25.26 -12.89 -2.77
C SER A 558 24.95 -11.92 -1.62
N THR A 559 23.88 -11.15 -1.80
CA THR A 559 23.24 -10.37 -0.75
C THR A 559 21.88 -10.98 -0.45
N THR A 560 21.58 -11.15 0.84
CA THR A 560 20.29 -11.65 1.33
C THR A 560 19.67 -10.62 2.26
N ILE A 561 18.42 -10.23 1.99
CA ILE A 561 17.61 -9.45 2.92
C ILE A 561 16.67 -10.41 3.66
N ILE A 562 16.62 -10.28 4.97
CA ILE A 562 15.82 -11.12 5.87
C ILE A 562 14.81 -10.23 6.58
N PHE A 563 13.56 -10.67 6.60
CA PHE A 563 12.48 -10.12 7.40
C PHE A 563 11.94 -11.15 8.37
N GLU A 564 11.61 -10.68 9.57
CA GLU A 564 10.89 -11.46 10.56
C GLU A 564 9.92 -10.57 11.35
N ARG A 565 8.71 -11.09 11.57
CA ARG A 565 7.71 -10.49 12.45
C ARG A 565 6.90 -11.59 13.11
N LEU A 566 6.84 -11.53 14.44
CA LEU A 566 5.93 -12.36 15.25
C LEU A 566 4.89 -11.46 15.88
N THR A 567 3.61 -11.78 15.72
CA THR A 567 2.48 -11.12 16.37
C THR A 567 1.57 -12.15 17.03
N TYR A 568 0.95 -11.79 18.13
CA TYR A 568 0.02 -12.67 18.84
C TYR A 568 -1.09 -11.86 19.49
N GLU A 569 -2.28 -12.45 19.55
CA GLU A 569 -3.49 -11.80 20.08
C GLU A 569 -4.37 -12.80 20.83
N LEU A 570 -4.95 -12.36 21.96
CA LEU A 570 -6.11 -13.00 22.58
C LEU A 570 -7.36 -12.18 22.28
N LEU A 571 -8.28 -12.78 21.54
CA LEU A 571 -9.55 -12.19 21.14
C LEU A 571 -10.66 -12.51 22.14
N PRO A 572 -11.76 -11.74 22.14
CA PRO A 572 -12.99 -12.12 22.83
C PRO A 572 -13.43 -13.55 22.45
N ARG A 573 -14.08 -14.26 23.38
CA ARG A 573 -14.43 -15.69 23.28
C ARG A 573 -13.27 -16.67 23.47
N ASN A 574 -12.16 -16.20 24.05
CA ASN A 574 -11.02 -17.03 24.43
C ASN A 574 -10.39 -17.73 23.21
N ILE A 575 -10.11 -16.94 22.17
CA ILE A 575 -9.41 -17.37 20.96
C ILE A 575 -8.01 -16.76 21.00
N PHE A 576 -6.98 -17.60 20.96
CA PHE A 576 -5.59 -17.17 20.86
C PHE A 576 -5.07 -17.40 19.45
N ILE A 577 -4.41 -16.38 18.90
CA ILE A 577 -3.80 -16.40 17.57
C ILE A 577 -2.34 -16.00 17.71
N SER A 578 -1.44 -16.75 17.08
CA SER A 578 -0.03 -16.37 16.92
C SER A 578 0.35 -16.49 15.46
N THR A 579 1.03 -15.48 14.93
CA THR A 579 1.41 -15.38 13.52
C THR A 579 2.88 -15.03 13.40
N LEU A 580 3.65 -15.92 12.79
CA LEU A 580 5.02 -15.68 12.35
C LEU A 580 5.00 -15.42 10.84
N LEU A 581 5.50 -14.26 10.44
CA LEU A 581 5.81 -13.94 9.05
C LEU A 581 7.32 -13.78 8.93
N ALA A 582 7.91 -14.55 8.03
CA ALA A 582 9.32 -14.45 7.72
C ALA A 582 9.51 -14.53 6.21
N TRP A 583 10.48 -13.79 5.69
CA TRP A 583 10.93 -14.01 4.33
C TRP A 583 12.40 -13.68 4.19
N ASN A 584 13.03 -14.31 3.20
CA ASN A 584 14.32 -13.90 2.71
C ASN A 584 14.27 -13.69 1.21
N ILE A 585 15.05 -12.73 0.73
CA ILE A 585 15.29 -12.54 -0.69
C ILE A 585 16.79 -12.42 -0.93
N THR A 586 17.28 -13.27 -1.82
CA THR A 586 18.69 -13.41 -2.16
C THR A 586 18.89 -13.03 -3.61
N CYS A 587 19.92 -12.21 -3.86
CA CYS A 587 20.37 -11.84 -5.18
C CYS A 587 21.85 -12.20 -5.34
N SER A 588 22.17 -12.92 -6.42
CA SER A 588 23.53 -13.32 -6.76
C SER A 588 24.40 -12.14 -7.19
N HIS A 589 25.68 -12.18 -6.80
CA HIS A 589 26.68 -11.19 -7.19
C HIS A 589 27.26 -11.46 -8.59
N SER A 590 27.13 -12.68 -9.10
CA SER A 590 27.71 -13.11 -10.39
C SER A 590 26.69 -13.22 -11.52
N ASP A 591 25.43 -13.53 -11.20
CA ASP A 591 24.36 -13.70 -12.18
C ASP A 591 23.12 -12.89 -11.78
N PRO A 592 22.84 -11.76 -12.48
CA PRO A 592 21.65 -10.96 -12.21
C PRO A 592 20.31 -11.67 -12.38
N ALA A 593 20.28 -12.79 -13.11
CA ALA A 593 19.08 -13.58 -13.27
C ALA A 593 18.76 -14.46 -12.06
N ASP A 594 19.78 -14.82 -11.27
CA ASP A 594 19.66 -15.67 -10.08
C ASP A 594 19.22 -14.85 -8.86
N VAL A 595 17.90 -14.76 -8.75
CA VAL A 595 17.20 -14.09 -7.65
C VAL A 595 16.18 -15.07 -7.08
N GLN A 596 16.15 -15.17 -5.76
CA GLN A 596 15.28 -16.08 -5.03
C GLN A 596 14.62 -15.35 -3.87
N TRP A 597 13.30 -15.44 -3.76
CA TRP A 597 12.49 -15.00 -2.65
C TRP A 597 11.83 -16.22 -1.99
N LYS A 598 12.05 -16.43 -0.69
CA LYS A 598 11.39 -17.46 0.12
C LYS A 598 10.61 -16.79 1.23
N GLY A 599 9.30 -16.88 1.16
CA GLY A 599 8.39 -16.45 2.22
C GLY A 599 7.81 -17.63 2.98
N GLN A 600 7.63 -17.43 4.27
CA GLN A 600 6.94 -18.31 5.19
C GLN A 600 5.93 -17.50 6.01
N ALA A 601 4.72 -18.01 6.07
CA ALA A 601 3.72 -17.60 7.05
C ALA A 601 3.31 -18.83 7.85
N GLN A 602 3.46 -18.75 9.17
CA GLN A 602 3.01 -19.77 10.10
C GLN A 602 1.99 -19.13 11.03
N GLN A 603 0.86 -19.79 11.21
CA GLN A 603 -0.18 -19.29 12.08
C GLN A 603 -0.77 -20.40 12.92
N PHE A 604 -0.82 -20.14 14.21
CA PHE A 604 -1.30 -21.06 15.23
C PHE A 604 -2.56 -20.50 15.89
N TYR A 605 -3.58 -21.35 15.97
CA TYR A 605 -4.89 -21.00 16.52
C TYR A 605 -5.24 -21.94 17.66
N VAL A 606 -5.57 -21.38 18.82
CA VAL A 606 -6.26 -22.10 19.89
C VAL A 606 -7.61 -21.47 20.11
N TYR A 607 -8.65 -22.25 19.88
CA TYR A 607 -10.03 -21.89 20.18
C TYR A 607 -10.48 -22.76 21.36
N ASP A 608 -11.39 -22.28 22.22
CA ASP A 608 -11.72 -22.93 23.49
C ASP A 608 -10.57 -22.79 24.55
N MET A 609 -10.09 -21.57 24.76
CA MET A 609 -9.25 -21.24 25.93
C MET A 609 -10.11 -21.00 27.19
N HIS A 610 -11.21 -21.76 27.37
CA HIS A 610 -12.07 -21.65 28.55
C HIS A 610 -11.26 -21.86 29.85
N GLY A 611 -11.40 -20.92 30.79
CA GLY A 611 -10.67 -20.90 32.06
C GLY A 611 -9.70 -19.72 32.23
N TYR A 612 -9.40 -19.00 31.15
CA TYR A 612 -8.64 -17.75 31.21
C TYR A 612 -9.59 -16.58 30.94
N ALA A 613 -9.58 -15.58 31.83
CA ALA A 613 -10.41 -14.37 31.72
C ALA A 613 -9.58 -13.15 31.29
N SER A 614 -8.27 -13.15 31.59
CA SER A 614 -7.30 -12.17 31.12
C SER A 614 -6.05 -12.86 30.59
N VAL A 615 -5.22 -12.15 29.83
CA VAL A 615 -3.93 -12.68 29.38
C VAL A 615 -2.89 -12.80 30.47
N ASN A 616 -2.94 -11.97 31.53
CA ASN A 616 -1.99 -12.12 32.63
C ASN A 616 -2.11 -13.50 33.30
N ASP A 617 -3.23 -14.18 33.08
CA ASP A 617 -3.50 -15.53 33.58
C ASP A 617 -2.95 -16.62 32.65
N ILE A 618 -2.58 -16.31 31.39
CA ILE A 618 -2.09 -17.28 30.40
C ILE A 618 -0.56 -17.35 30.48
N PRO A 619 0.03 -18.42 31.02
CA PRO A 619 1.47 -18.63 30.91
C PRO A 619 1.85 -18.85 29.44
N MET A 620 2.92 -18.23 28.96
CA MET A 620 3.37 -18.33 27.57
C MET A 620 4.70 -19.06 27.47
N ILE A 621 4.91 -19.79 26.37
CA ILE A 621 6.21 -20.30 25.92
C ILE A 621 6.61 -19.51 24.69
N ASP A 622 7.84 -18.98 24.70
CA ASP A 622 8.51 -18.39 23.54
C ASP A 622 9.60 -19.37 23.09
N ASP A 623 9.50 -19.86 21.87
CA ASP A 623 10.52 -20.68 21.22
C ASP A 623 10.86 -20.13 19.82
N ASP A 624 11.81 -20.76 19.12
CA ASP A 624 12.22 -20.34 17.78
C ASP A 624 11.07 -20.44 16.73
N LYS A 625 9.96 -21.10 17.07
CA LYS A 625 8.77 -21.23 16.21
C LYS A 625 7.70 -20.19 16.54
N GLY A 626 7.84 -19.41 17.61
CA GLY A 626 6.94 -18.32 17.96
C GLY A 626 6.47 -18.34 19.42
N LEU A 627 5.39 -17.59 19.67
CA LEU A 627 4.81 -17.45 21.01
C LEU A 627 3.50 -18.25 21.10
N TYR A 628 3.42 -19.13 22.11
CA TYR A 628 2.30 -20.07 22.30
C TYR A 628 1.82 -20.10 23.75
N PRO A 629 0.52 -20.34 24.00
CA PRO A 629 0.01 -20.54 25.36
C PRO A 629 0.58 -21.84 25.92
N ASN A 630 1.16 -21.77 27.11
CA ASN A 630 1.66 -22.92 27.88
C ASN A 630 0.49 -23.66 28.55
N VAL A 631 -0.38 -24.21 27.72
CA VAL A 631 -1.54 -25.00 28.12
C VAL A 631 -1.44 -26.40 27.54
N ASP A 632 -2.13 -27.35 28.15
CA ASP A 632 -2.20 -28.71 27.62
C ASP A 632 -2.99 -28.72 26.29
N LEU A 633 -2.28 -28.54 25.18
CA LEU A 633 -2.84 -28.53 23.83
C LEU A 633 -3.54 -29.84 23.46
N SER A 634 -3.18 -30.96 24.11
CA SER A 634 -3.89 -32.24 23.90
C SER A 634 -5.34 -32.21 24.39
N LYS A 635 -5.65 -31.27 25.28
CA LYS A 635 -7.00 -31.02 25.84
C LYS A 635 -7.68 -29.79 25.23
N ARG A 636 -7.01 -29.04 24.34
CA ARG A 636 -7.54 -27.82 23.72
C ARG A 636 -7.74 -28.03 22.23
N ARG A 637 -8.75 -27.37 21.67
CA ARG A 637 -8.96 -27.40 20.23
C ARG A 637 -8.02 -26.39 19.56
N HIS A 638 -7.19 -26.89 18.67
CA HIS A 638 -6.21 -26.06 17.99
C HIS A 638 -5.86 -26.59 16.61
N PHE A 639 -5.31 -25.72 15.78
CA PHE A 639 -4.72 -26.08 14.50
C PHE A 639 -3.61 -25.11 14.14
N GLU A 640 -2.76 -25.54 13.22
CA GLU A 640 -1.67 -24.74 12.66
C GLU A 640 -1.75 -24.80 11.14
N ILE A 641 -1.60 -23.65 10.48
CA ILE A 641 -1.45 -23.57 9.04
C ILE A 641 -0.08 -22.98 8.74
N ASN A 642 0.65 -23.64 7.85
CA ASN A 642 1.92 -23.15 7.32
C ASN A 642 1.80 -22.93 5.82
N VAL A 643 2.14 -21.74 5.37
CA VAL A 643 2.28 -21.40 3.95
C VAL A 643 3.74 -21.06 3.68
N ASN A 644 4.33 -21.76 2.73
CA ASN A 644 5.66 -21.50 2.21
C ASN A 644 5.53 -21.16 0.73
N LEU A 645 6.12 -20.05 0.30
CA LEU A 645 6.16 -19.63 -1.09
C LEU A 645 7.61 -19.35 -1.46
N THR A 646 8.13 -20.08 -2.44
CA THR A 646 9.42 -19.81 -3.05
C THR A 646 9.20 -19.34 -4.48
N VAL A 647 9.64 -18.14 -4.78
CA VAL A 647 9.77 -17.63 -6.16
C VAL A 647 11.25 -17.52 -6.45
N TYR A 648 11.73 -18.17 -7.49
CA TYR A 648 13.10 -17.96 -7.97
C TYR A 648 13.07 -17.79 -9.48
N SER A 649 14.20 -17.39 -10.03
CA SER A 649 14.25 -17.12 -11.45
C SER A 649 15.56 -17.46 -12.13
N ASP A 650 15.46 -17.63 -13.44
CA ASP A 650 16.58 -17.58 -14.37
C ASP A 650 16.34 -16.47 -15.40
N GLN A 651 17.15 -16.44 -16.46
CA GLN A 651 17.08 -15.39 -17.47
C GLN A 651 15.72 -15.30 -18.18
N ASP A 652 14.97 -16.40 -18.27
CA ASP A 652 13.76 -16.51 -19.10
C ASP A 652 12.48 -16.78 -18.30
N TYR A 653 12.59 -17.29 -17.07
CA TYR A 653 11.46 -17.81 -16.31
C TYR A 653 11.48 -17.42 -14.83
N PHE A 654 10.27 -17.25 -14.29
CA PHE A 654 9.99 -17.40 -12.88
C PHE A 654 9.56 -18.83 -12.60
N TYR A 655 10.02 -19.35 -11.48
CA TYR A 655 9.64 -20.65 -10.95
C TYR A 655 8.99 -20.42 -9.60
N ILE A 656 7.82 -21.04 -9.42
CA ILE A 656 7.05 -20.92 -8.20
C ILE A 656 6.90 -22.30 -7.59
N ASN A 657 7.26 -22.40 -6.32
CA ASN A 657 6.92 -23.51 -5.46
C ASN A 657 6.14 -22.96 -4.27
N PHE A 658 4.87 -23.33 -4.20
CA PHE A 658 3.97 -22.97 -3.13
C PHE A 658 3.54 -24.23 -2.39
N ASN A 659 3.72 -24.22 -1.09
CA ASN A 659 3.35 -25.33 -0.22
C ASN A 659 2.48 -24.81 0.92
N ARG A 660 1.34 -25.44 1.14
CA ARG A 660 0.43 -25.15 2.23
C ARG A 660 0.20 -26.41 3.04
N GLN A 661 0.44 -26.34 4.35
CA GLN A 661 0.31 -27.46 5.27
C GLN A 661 -0.70 -27.13 6.35
N LEU A 662 -1.49 -28.14 6.70
CA LEU A 662 -2.43 -28.08 7.81
C LEU A 662 -2.07 -29.15 8.83
N PHE A 663 -1.84 -28.71 10.06
CA PHE A 663 -1.68 -29.58 11.22
C PHE A 663 -2.95 -29.48 12.07
N ARG A 664 -3.68 -30.59 12.20
CA ARG A 664 -4.88 -30.70 13.03
C ARG A 664 -4.54 -31.57 14.22
N LEU A 665 -4.74 -31.10 15.45
CA LEU A 665 -4.25 -31.84 16.62
C LEU A 665 -5.30 -31.93 17.73
N ASN A 666 -6.38 -32.64 17.45
CA ASN A 666 -7.09 -33.36 18.50
C ASN A 666 -6.59 -34.81 18.50
N ARG A 667 -5.33 -35.04 18.86
CA ARG A 667 -4.75 -36.27 19.47
C ARG A 667 -3.24 -36.33 19.27
N ILE A 668 -2.59 -36.88 20.29
CA ILE A 668 -1.19 -37.30 20.33
C ILE A 668 -1.03 -38.46 19.33
N THR A 669 -0.82 -38.19 18.05
CA THR A 669 -0.39 -39.20 17.07
C THR A 669 0.43 -38.55 15.98
N ASP A 670 1.46 -39.26 15.51
CA ASP A 670 2.40 -38.91 14.43
C ASP A 670 1.71 -38.81 13.04
N GLU A 671 0.56 -38.16 12.95
CA GLU A 671 -0.13 -37.94 11.68
C GLU A 671 0.61 -36.89 10.86
N LEU A 672 0.96 -37.25 9.62
CA LEU A 672 1.57 -36.32 8.67
C LEU A 672 0.60 -35.17 8.35
N PRO A 673 1.08 -33.93 8.23
CA PRO A 673 0.23 -32.80 7.87
C PRO A 673 -0.40 -32.99 6.49
N LEU A 674 -1.64 -32.54 6.35
CA LEU A 674 -2.27 -32.38 5.04
C LEU A 674 -1.50 -31.32 4.28
N THR A 675 -0.79 -31.75 3.23
CA THR A 675 0.12 -30.90 2.46
C THR A 675 -0.42 -30.74 1.04
N PHE A 676 -0.67 -29.50 0.64
CA PHE A 676 -0.93 -29.11 -0.74
C PHE A 676 0.31 -28.46 -1.33
N THR A 677 0.71 -28.91 -2.52
CA THR A 677 1.85 -28.36 -3.24
C THR A 677 1.41 -27.91 -4.62
N PHE A 678 1.78 -26.69 -4.97
CA PHE A 678 1.59 -26.10 -6.27
C PHE A 678 2.95 -25.70 -6.82
N ASN A 679 3.29 -26.22 -8.00
CA ASN A 679 4.51 -25.85 -8.71
C ASN A 679 4.14 -25.32 -10.08
N SER A 680 4.74 -24.20 -10.47
CA SER A 680 4.54 -23.63 -11.78
C SER A 680 5.84 -23.02 -12.33
N LYS A 681 5.84 -22.84 -13.63
CA LYS A 681 6.89 -22.15 -14.37
C LYS A 681 6.22 -21.09 -15.24
N LYS A 682 6.56 -19.82 -15.03
CA LYS A 682 6.01 -18.68 -15.77
C LYS A 682 7.09 -18.04 -16.60
N LYS A 683 6.80 -17.81 -17.88
CA LYS A 683 7.71 -17.08 -18.76
C LYS A 683 7.82 -15.65 -18.24
N ARG A 684 9.04 -15.13 -18.16
CA ARG A 684 9.27 -13.72 -17.91
C ARG A 684 8.87 -12.95 -19.17
N GLN A 685 7.76 -12.24 -19.08
CA GLN A 685 7.31 -11.31 -20.12
C GLN A 685 7.84 -9.95 -19.74
N PHE A 686 8.95 -9.61 -20.38
CA PHE A 686 9.68 -8.41 -20.05
C PHE A 686 9.36 -7.22 -20.95
N GLN A 687 8.43 -7.42 -21.90
CA GLN A 687 8.16 -6.43 -22.93
C GLN A 687 7.63 -5.15 -22.31
#